data_AF-A0A7X6VNS4-F1
#
_entry.id   AF-A0A7X6VNS4-F1
#
_cell.length_a   1.000
_cell.length_b   1.000
_cell.length_c   1.000
_cell.angle_alpha   90.00
_cell.angle_beta   90.00
_cell.angle_gamma   90.00
#
_symmetry.space_group_name_H-M   'P 1'
#
loop_
_entity.id
_entity.type
_entity.pdbx_description
1 polymer ?
#
loop_
_entity_poly.entity_id
_entity_poly.type
_entity_poly.pdbx_seq_one_letter_code
_entity_poly.pdbx_strand_id
1 'polypeptide(L)'
;VFNLTKMPAYDVRVYAKWEINQYTISFNSNGGSNVSSITKDFDLPLTEPTKPTKTGYTFKGWYIDQNFNEGYSFIKMPANNLTLYAKWEINTYKLSFISDGPALADIIYDYNQTILALPNISKTGHTFKGWYLDSNYQTAFNLTKMPANNVTVYGKLEINQYTISFNSNGGSNVTNITQDFGTVVVEPTKPIKAGYTFKGWFSDPQFNQGYNFILMPANNLTVYAKWEINQYTISFNSNAGILIQDRTYQYNDYIEALPILDVYGNEFLGWYTPDNIRFEVLDNHSYQITSNISLSAKWKTGVFTISFNSNGGTAVESIVGEFNVVVMEPANPTKDKYQFLGWFKDEDLTESYSFSRMTGEDVLLYAKWNRVSPITLTYIRNDGKPNEIVTYQTNQIGSEINYLEIAKTGYSFNGWYQDETLNLPALNNLPDYDLVVYAKWTINRYTISLNLDGGVGVLSINGVYDSDVSEPLQPTKTGHTFIGWYQDIEKTILYEFNKMPAYDITVYAKWQINQFTINFNSNGGSAVDSITKDYNTPITKPANPTMTGYTFKGWFTDEGLTKAYTFKNMPAYDQVLYAKWEIGTYKIKFVTAGPAIADISYKYEAEIAPLPTTTRSGYTFVGWFMDNKYTTEFNLTHMPGENVSVYAKWEINQYTITFNSNGGSSVDSIT
;
A
#
# COMPACT_ATOMS: atom_id res chain seq x y z
N VAL A 1 107.89 -77.79 137.75
CA VAL A 1 107.53 -78.17 139.14
C VAL A 1 108.74 -78.89 139.73
N PHE A 2 109.31 -78.34 140.81
CA PHE A 2 110.52 -78.82 141.52
C PHE A 2 110.05 -79.52 142.81
N ASN A 3 110.45 -80.76 143.09
CA ASN A 3 110.10 -81.45 144.33
C ASN A 3 111.20 -82.42 144.75
N LEU A 4 111.98 -82.07 145.79
CA LEU A 4 112.53 -83.02 146.74
C LEU A 4 112.93 -82.31 148.04
N THR A 5 112.66 -83.05 149.11
CA THR A 5 112.47 -82.68 150.50
C THR A 5 113.77 -82.78 151.32
N LYS A 6 114.92 -82.52 150.67
CA LYS A 6 116.25 -82.28 151.28
C LYS A 6 116.98 -81.19 150.48
N MET A 7 117.62 -80.24 151.18
CA MET A 7 118.42 -79.18 150.55
C MET A 7 119.59 -79.77 149.73
N PRO A 8 119.79 -79.36 148.47
CA PRO A 8 120.97 -79.74 147.69
C PRO A 8 122.22 -78.99 148.18
N ALA A 9 123.40 -79.61 148.04
CA ALA A 9 124.70 -79.03 148.41
C ALA A 9 125.25 -78.04 147.36
N TYR A 10 124.37 -77.43 146.55
CA TYR A 10 124.67 -76.44 145.51
C TYR A 10 123.44 -75.55 145.26
N ASP A 11 123.68 -74.32 144.81
CA ASP A 11 122.63 -73.36 144.46
C ASP A 11 121.76 -73.86 143.29
N VAL A 12 120.44 -73.62 143.39
CA VAL A 12 119.47 -73.91 142.33
C VAL A 12 118.81 -72.62 141.86
N ARG A 13 118.80 -72.39 140.55
CA ARG A 13 117.97 -71.38 139.87
C ARG A 13 116.75 -72.02 139.22
N VAL A 14 115.62 -71.31 139.30
CA VAL A 14 114.39 -71.64 138.57
C VAL A 14 114.00 -70.44 137.72
N TYR A 15 113.47 -70.70 136.52
CA TYR A 15 113.02 -69.67 135.56
C TYR A 15 111.50 -69.79 135.32
N ALA A 16 110.85 -68.64 135.07
CA ALA A 16 109.48 -68.57 134.58
C ALA A 16 109.45 -68.47 133.04
N LYS A 17 108.41 -69.02 132.41
CA LYS A 17 108.14 -68.94 130.96
C LYS A 17 106.87 -68.11 130.75
N TRP A 18 106.91 -67.18 129.79
CA TRP A 18 105.74 -66.43 129.30
C TRP A 18 105.53 -66.74 127.81
N GLU A 19 104.27 -66.72 127.37
CA GLU A 19 103.86 -66.87 125.97
C GLU A 19 103.08 -65.61 125.52
N ILE A 20 103.29 -65.17 124.29
CA ILE A 20 102.69 -63.94 123.74
C ILE A 20 101.24 -64.19 123.30
N ASN A 21 100.34 -63.23 123.55
CA ASN A 21 98.94 -63.34 123.15
C ASN A 21 98.76 -63.12 121.64
N GLN A 22 97.85 -63.89 121.03
CA GLN A 22 97.39 -63.69 119.67
C GLN A 22 96.04 -62.99 119.63
N TYR A 23 95.87 -62.08 118.68
CA TYR A 23 94.60 -61.41 118.39
C TYR A 23 94.18 -61.67 116.95
N THR A 24 92.91 -61.38 116.62
CA THR A 24 92.32 -61.59 115.29
C THR A 24 91.60 -60.33 114.78
N ILE A 25 91.91 -59.91 113.55
CA ILE A 25 91.15 -58.92 112.79
C ILE A 25 90.26 -59.66 111.79
N SER A 26 88.94 -59.48 111.91
CA SER A 26 87.94 -59.99 110.97
C SER A 26 87.46 -58.87 110.04
N PHE A 27 86.97 -59.23 108.85
CA PHE A 27 86.54 -58.26 107.84
C PHE A 27 85.08 -58.47 107.47
N ASN A 28 84.27 -57.43 107.58
CA ASN A 28 82.93 -57.35 107.02
C ASN A 28 82.96 -56.46 105.78
N SER A 29 82.91 -57.08 104.61
CA SER A 29 82.96 -56.39 103.31
C SER A 29 81.70 -55.57 102.98
N ASN A 30 80.67 -55.55 103.84
CA ASN A 30 79.41 -54.84 103.62
C ASN A 30 78.80 -55.12 102.22
N GLY A 31 78.75 -56.41 101.87
CA GLY A 31 78.21 -56.89 100.59
C GLY A 31 79.20 -56.86 99.42
N GLY A 32 80.49 -56.60 99.67
CA GLY A 32 81.57 -56.85 98.72
C GLY A 32 82.11 -58.28 98.78
N SER A 33 83.13 -58.59 98.00
CA SER A 33 83.81 -59.90 98.02
C SER A 33 84.37 -60.24 99.40
N ASN A 34 84.44 -61.53 99.73
CA ASN A 34 84.89 -61.99 101.03
C ASN A 34 86.38 -61.70 101.27
N VAL A 35 86.75 -61.39 102.53
CA VAL A 35 88.13 -61.10 102.93
C VAL A 35 88.46 -61.89 104.20
N SER A 36 89.49 -62.74 104.14
CA SER A 36 89.87 -63.64 105.24
C SER A 36 90.42 -62.88 106.46
N SER A 37 90.12 -63.36 107.66
CA SER A 37 90.64 -62.78 108.91
C SER A 37 92.16 -62.94 109.05
N ILE A 38 92.80 -62.01 109.74
CA ILE A 38 94.23 -62.04 110.05
C ILE A 38 94.41 -62.28 111.55
N THR A 39 95.10 -63.36 111.92
CA THR A 39 95.47 -63.68 113.32
C THR A 39 96.99 -63.69 113.47
N LYS A 40 97.53 -62.88 114.37
CA LYS A 40 98.97 -62.77 114.64
C LYS A 40 99.22 -62.46 116.13
N ASP A 41 100.45 -62.69 116.59
CA ASP A 41 100.91 -62.24 117.90
C ASP A 41 100.83 -60.71 118.00
N PHE A 42 100.55 -60.23 119.22
CA PHE A 42 100.51 -58.80 119.53
C PHE A 42 101.77 -58.05 119.06
N ASP A 43 101.59 -56.83 118.56
CA ASP A 43 102.63 -55.91 118.08
C ASP A 43 103.41 -56.34 116.82
N LEU A 44 103.06 -57.50 116.21
CA LEU A 44 103.62 -57.89 114.91
C LEU A 44 103.05 -57.03 113.76
N PRO A 45 103.85 -56.74 112.71
CA PRO A 45 103.42 -55.94 111.58
C PRO A 45 102.29 -56.61 110.78
N LEU A 46 101.34 -55.77 110.33
CA LEU A 46 100.23 -56.16 109.48
C LEU A 46 100.47 -55.74 108.03
N THR A 47 100.01 -56.57 107.10
CA THR A 47 99.88 -56.21 105.68
C THR A 47 98.39 -56.08 105.36
N GLU A 48 98.01 -54.99 104.69
CA GLU A 48 96.64 -54.75 104.27
C GLU A 48 96.17 -55.88 103.33
N PRO A 49 94.94 -56.43 103.52
CA PRO A 49 94.42 -57.44 102.60
C PRO A 49 94.10 -56.84 101.22
N THR A 50 93.95 -57.71 100.22
CA THR A 50 93.41 -57.32 98.92
C THR A 50 92.06 -56.62 99.08
N LYS A 51 91.92 -55.44 98.48
CA LYS A 51 90.68 -54.66 98.52
C LYS A 51 89.51 -55.51 98.02
N PRO A 52 88.38 -55.56 98.75
CA PRO A 52 87.21 -56.25 98.26
C PRO A 52 86.66 -55.54 97.02
N THR A 53 85.85 -56.24 96.23
CA THR A 53 85.13 -55.67 95.07
C THR A 53 83.62 -55.72 95.29
N LYS A 54 82.89 -54.72 94.78
CA LYS A 54 81.43 -54.65 94.80
C LYS A 54 80.94 -54.00 93.51
N THR A 55 80.21 -54.74 92.68
CA THR A 55 79.75 -54.26 91.36
C THR A 55 78.98 -52.95 91.47
N GLY A 56 79.40 -51.94 90.69
CA GLY A 56 78.77 -50.61 90.68
C GLY A 56 79.16 -49.70 91.85
N TYR A 57 80.10 -50.12 92.70
CA TYR A 57 80.63 -49.32 93.81
C TYR A 57 82.16 -49.29 93.82
N THR A 58 82.72 -48.20 94.32
CA THR A 58 84.17 -48.02 94.53
C THR A 58 84.50 -48.23 96.01
N PHE A 59 85.48 -49.10 96.31
CA PHE A 59 85.96 -49.36 97.67
C PHE A 59 86.75 -48.17 98.20
N LYS A 60 86.33 -47.59 99.33
CA LYS A 60 86.95 -46.39 99.91
C LYS A 60 87.86 -46.67 101.11
N GLY A 61 87.85 -47.88 101.65
CA GLY A 61 88.72 -48.27 102.77
C GLY A 61 88.02 -49.13 103.82
N TRP A 62 88.81 -49.61 104.77
CA TRP A 62 88.38 -50.34 105.95
C TRP A 62 88.20 -49.38 107.14
N TYR A 63 87.14 -49.56 107.91
CA TYR A 63 86.80 -48.72 109.06
C TYR A 63 86.59 -49.58 110.31
N ILE A 64 86.91 -49.04 111.48
CA ILE A 64 86.81 -49.78 112.75
C ILE A 64 85.37 -49.98 113.25
N ASP A 65 84.42 -49.26 112.66
CA ASP A 65 83.02 -49.26 113.05
C ASP A 65 82.07 -49.21 111.83
N GLN A 66 80.82 -49.64 112.05
CA GLN A 66 79.79 -49.72 111.00
C GLN A 66 79.32 -48.35 110.48
N ASN A 67 79.53 -47.27 111.24
CA ASN A 67 79.16 -45.92 110.83
C ASN A 67 80.30 -45.25 110.03
N PHE A 68 81.41 -45.94 109.82
CA PHE A 68 82.57 -45.48 109.06
C PHE A 68 83.19 -44.19 109.60
N ASN A 69 83.24 -44.04 110.93
CA ASN A 69 83.75 -42.83 111.58
C ASN A 69 85.27 -42.75 111.53
N GLU A 70 85.96 -43.88 111.74
CA GLU A 70 87.42 -43.94 111.78
C GLU A 70 87.96 -45.04 110.87
N GLY A 71 88.85 -44.64 109.95
CA GLY A 71 89.51 -45.55 109.02
C GLY A 71 90.61 -46.34 109.71
N TYR A 72 90.74 -47.63 109.39
CA TYR A 72 91.76 -48.50 109.94
C TYR A 72 93.00 -48.55 109.06
N SER A 73 94.18 -48.37 109.68
CA SER A 73 95.48 -48.48 109.01
C SER A 73 96.21 -49.75 109.45
N PHE A 74 96.59 -50.60 108.49
CA PHE A 74 97.29 -51.87 108.75
C PHE A 74 98.77 -51.62 109.03
N ILE A 75 99.10 -51.28 110.28
CA ILE A 75 100.49 -51.06 110.72
C ILE A 75 100.96 -52.24 111.57
N LYS A 76 100.32 -52.49 112.72
CA LYS A 76 100.65 -53.57 113.66
C LYS A 76 99.40 -54.18 114.29
N MET A 77 99.54 -55.40 114.81
CA MET A 77 98.45 -56.13 115.44
C MET A 77 98.00 -55.46 116.76
N PRO A 78 96.73 -55.05 116.88
CA PRO A 78 96.21 -54.38 118.07
C PRO A 78 96.12 -55.35 119.26
N ALA A 79 96.02 -54.81 120.47
CA ALA A 79 95.93 -55.58 121.73
C ALA A 79 94.55 -56.20 121.99
N ASN A 80 93.71 -56.34 120.96
CA ASN A 80 92.36 -56.91 121.04
C ASN A 80 91.90 -57.37 119.66
N ASN A 81 90.87 -58.22 119.62
CA ASN A 81 90.22 -58.60 118.38
C ASN A 81 89.38 -57.43 117.84
N LEU A 82 89.37 -57.23 116.51
CA LEU A 82 88.59 -56.18 115.83
C LEU A 82 87.83 -56.76 114.64
N THR A 83 86.72 -56.12 114.27
CA THR A 83 86.06 -56.34 112.97
C THR A 83 86.07 -55.04 112.19
N LEU A 84 86.60 -55.07 110.97
CA LEU A 84 86.69 -53.91 110.09
C LEU A 84 85.59 -53.94 109.03
N TYR A 85 85.05 -52.77 108.69
CA TYR A 85 83.90 -52.60 107.79
C TYR A 85 84.30 -51.84 106.52
N ALA A 86 83.95 -52.40 105.36
CA ALA A 86 84.24 -51.79 104.07
C ALA A 86 83.27 -50.62 103.76
N LYS A 87 83.81 -49.44 103.40
CA LYS A 87 83.02 -48.31 102.89
C LYS A 87 82.96 -48.31 101.36
N TRP A 88 81.78 -48.04 100.81
CA TRP A 88 81.50 -48.06 99.37
C TRP A 88 80.89 -46.73 98.91
N GLU A 89 81.38 -46.20 97.80
CA GLU A 89 80.75 -45.08 97.07
C GLU A 89 80.10 -45.60 95.80
N ILE A 90 78.88 -45.17 95.49
CA ILE A 90 78.14 -45.61 94.30
C ILE A 90 78.73 -44.95 93.05
N ASN A 91 78.91 -45.72 91.97
CA ASN A 91 79.41 -45.18 90.71
C ASN A 91 78.27 -44.57 89.88
N THR A 92 78.58 -43.60 89.04
CA THR A 92 77.64 -43.00 88.07
C THR A 92 77.99 -43.39 86.64
N TYR A 93 76.97 -43.48 85.78
CA TYR A 93 77.09 -43.87 84.37
C TYR A 93 76.23 -42.98 83.48
N LYS A 94 76.66 -42.80 82.22
CA LYS A 94 75.98 -41.95 81.22
C LYS A 94 75.04 -42.76 80.33
N LEU A 95 73.87 -42.18 80.05
CA LEU A 95 72.96 -42.59 78.98
C LEU A 95 73.01 -41.54 77.85
N SER A 96 73.54 -41.93 76.69
CA SER A 96 73.76 -41.05 75.53
C SER A 96 72.79 -41.35 74.39
N PHE A 97 72.42 -40.34 73.61
CA PHE A 97 71.44 -40.44 72.52
C PHE A 97 72.07 -40.13 71.16
N ILE A 98 71.89 -41.02 70.18
CA ILE A 98 72.32 -40.82 68.80
C ILE A 98 71.10 -40.94 67.88
N SER A 99 70.83 -39.95 67.05
CA SER A 99 69.74 -40.01 66.05
C SER A 99 69.96 -39.01 64.92
N ASP A 100 69.27 -39.20 63.79
CA ASP A 100 69.23 -38.25 62.67
C ASP A 100 68.20 -37.11 62.88
N GLY A 101 67.68 -36.98 64.10
CA GLY A 101 66.82 -35.89 64.56
C GLY A 101 67.60 -34.84 65.36
N PRO A 102 66.91 -33.94 66.09
CA PRO A 102 67.57 -32.98 66.97
C PRO A 102 68.48 -33.66 68.00
N ALA A 103 69.65 -33.06 68.25
CA ALA A 103 70.60 -33.58 69.25
C ALA A 103 70.01 -33.50 70.67
N LEU A 104 70.19 -34.57 71.45
CA LEU A 104 69.78 -34.65 72.85
C LEU A 104 70.99 -34.74 73.77
N ALA A 105 70.89 -34.14 74.96
CA ALA A 105 71.95 -34.19 75.97
C ALA A 105 72.02 -35.56 76.68
N ASP A 106 73.21 -35.95 77.11
CA ASP A 106 73.43 -37.12 77.96
C ASP A 106 72.70 -36.99 79.31
N ILE A 107 72.17 -38.09 79.83
CA ILE A 107 71.62 -38.17 81.19
C ILE A 107 72.58 -39.00 82.07
N ILE A 108 72.88 -38.52 83.28
CA ILE A 108 73.75 -39.20 84.24
C ILE A 108 72.88 -39.90 85.29
N TYR A 109 73.13 -41.18 85.53
CA TYR A 109 72.42 -42.01 86.52
C TYR A 109 73.41 -42.63 87.52
N ASP A 110 73.00 -42.74 88.79
CA ASP A 110 73.66 -43.61 89.76
C ASP A 110 73.47 -45.09 89.36
N TYR A 111 74.43 -45.95 89.70
CA TYR A 111 74.27 -47.40 89.50
C TYR A 111 72.95 -47.90 90.09
N ASN A 112 72.21 -48.72 89.33
CA ASN A 112 70.94 -49.31 89.75
C ASN A 112 69.80 -48.29 89.99
N GLN A 113 69.99 -47.00 89.64
CA GLN A 113 68.92 -46.00 89.60
C GLN A 113 67.92 -46.33 88.48
N THR A 114 66.63 -46.11 88.72
CA THR A 114 65.56 -46.32 87.73
C THR A 114 65.68 -45.32 86.58
N ILE A 115 65.64 -45.81 85.34
CA ILE A 115 65.65 -44.97 84.14
C ILE A 115 64.22 -44.49 83.86
N LEU A 116 64.05 -43.19 83.62
CA LEU A 116 62.76 -42.58 83.28
C LEU A 116 62.48 -42.74 81.77
N ALA A 117 61.24 -42.48 81.35
CA ALA A 117 60.88 -42.53 79.94
C ALA A 117 61.76 -41.60 79.09
N LEU A 118 62.28 -42.13 77.98
CA LEU A 118 63.15 -41.39 77.07
C LEU A 118 62.34 -40.38 76.24
N PRO A 119 62.91 -39.22 75.88
CA PRO A 119 62.22 -38.20 75.07
C PRO A 119 61.92 -38.73 73.66
N ASN A 120 60.80 -38.30 73.07
CA ASN A 120 60.53 -38.51 71.66
C ASN A 120 61.23 -37.46 70.80
N ILE A 121 61.63 -37.83 69.58
CA ILE A 121 62.18 -36.92 68.58
C ILE A 121 61.25 -36.80 67.37
N SER A 122 61.27 -35.66 66.69
CA SER A 122 60.49 -35.43 65.46
C SER A 122 61.39 -34.90 64.33
N LYS A 123 61.09 -35.32 63.10
CA LYS A 123 61.73 -34.89 61.86
C LYS A 123 60.68 -34.86 60.76
N THR A 124 60.60 -33.75 60.01
CA THR A 124 59.59 -33.59 58.94
C THR A 124 59.66 -34.75 57.95
N GLY A 125 58.49 -35.30 57.61
CA GLY A 125 58.37 -36.43 56.68
C GLY A 125 58.95 -37.75 57.19
N HIS A 126 59.22 -37.88 58.49
CA HIS A 126 59.67 -39.14 59.09
C HIS A 126 58.81 -39.49 60.31
N THR A 127 58.66 -40.79 60.58
CA THR A 127 57.99 -41.34 61.76
C THR A 127 59.03 -41.89 62.75
N PHE A 128 58.98 -41.45 64.01
CA PHE A 128 59.85 -41.96 65.07
C PHE A 128 59.35 -43.32 65.58
N LYS A 129 60.22 -44.35 65.51
CA LYS A 129 59.90 -45.75 65.88
C LYS A 129 60.47 -46.17 67.23
N GLY A 130 61.04 -45.24 68.00
CA GLY A 130 61.59 -45.48 69.33
C GLY A 130 63.12 -45.55 69.37
N TRP A 131 63.62 -45.83 70.58
CA TRP A 131 65.04 -45.94 70.91
C TRP A 131 65.51 -47.40 70.92
N TYR A 132 66.72 -47.65 70.45
CA TYR A 132 67.33 -48.98 70.34
C TYR A 132 68.72 -48.99 70.99
N LEU A 133 69.18 -50.12 71.50
CA LEU A 133 70.49 -50.27 72.16
C LEU A 133 71.65 -50.50 71.17
N ASP A 134 71.34 -50.69 69.89
CA ASP A 134 72.32 -50.89 68.82
C ASP A 134 72.04 -49.98 67.61
N SER A 135 73.10 -49.66 66.88
CA SER A 135 73.04 -48.77 65.70
C SER A 135 72.29 -49.39 64.51
N ASN A 136 72.03 -50.70 64.54
CA ASN A 136 71.28 -51.41 63.49
C ASN A 136 69.78 -51.53 63.82
N TYR A 137 69.34 -50.95 64.95
CA TYR A 137 67.96 -50.92 65.43
C TYR A 137 67.31 -52.29 65.61
N GLN A 138 68.07 -53.29 66.06
CA GLN A 138 67.54 -54.64 66.28
C GLN A 138 67.03 -54.87 67.70
N THR A 139 67.61 -54.17 68.67
CA THR A 139 67.35 -54.34 70.10
C THR A 139 66.65 -53.11 70.63
N ALA A 140 65.33 -53.17 70.84
CA ALA A 140 64.59 -52.07 71.43
C ALA A 140 65.10 -51.75 72.85
N PHE A 141 65.16 -50.48 73.21
CA PHE A 141 65.52 -50.05 74.55
C PHE A 141 64.55 -50.63 75.58
N ASN A 142 65.07 -51.42 76.51
CA ASN A 142 64.29 -52.15 77.51
C ASN A 142 64.88 -52.07 78.93
N LEU A 143 65.88 -51.23 79.16
CA LEU A 143 66.51 -51.07 80.47
C LEU A 143 65.60 -50.29 81.40
N THR A 144 65.27 -50.88 82.55
CA THR A 144 64.50 -50.21 83.62
C THR A 144 65.41 -49.58 84.67
N LYS A 145 66.67 -50.01 84.77
CA LYS A 145 67.68 -49.50 85.69
C LYS A 145 69.03 -49.34 85.02
N MET A 146 69.84 -48.41 85.51
CA MET A 146 71.16 -48.14 84.95
C MET A 146 72.16 -49.27 85.26
N PRO A 147 72.77 -49.91 84.24
CA PRO A 147 73.78 -50.93 84.44
C PRO A 147 75.11 -50.34 84.90
N ALA A 148 76.08 -51.20 85.25
CA ALA A 148 77.42 -50.79 85.70
C ALA A 148 78.35 -50.34 84.55
N ASN A 149 77.82 -49.70 83.51
CA ASN A 149 78.52 -49.16 82.36
C ASN A 149 77.70 -48.06 81.69
N ASN A 150 78.35 -47.19 80.91
CA ASN A 150 77.63 -46.22 80.07
C ASN A 150 76.80 -46.94 79.00
N VAL A 151 75.64 -46.37 78.66
CA VAL A 151 74.70 -46.90 77.67
C VAL A 151 74.50 -45.86 76.57
N THR A 152 74.52 -46.29 75.31
CA THR A 152 74.15 -45.44 74.17
C THR A 152 72.88 -45.99 73.53
N VAL A 153 71.93 -45.11 73.24
CA VAL A 153 70.68 -45.44 72.53
C VAL A 153 70.60 -44.73 71.18
N TYR A 154 70.01 -45.42 70.21
CA TYR A 154 69.90 -45.00 68.80
C TYR A 154 68.43 -44.79 68.43
N GLY A 155 68.08 -43.59 67.98
CA GLY A 155 66.71 -43.23 67.60
C GLY A 155 66.42 -43.62 66.15
N LYS A 156 65.43 -44.49 65.92
CA LYS A 156 65.02 -44.93 64.56
C LYS A 156 63.96 -43.99 63.99
N LEU A 157 64.27 -43.34 62.86
CA LEU A 157 63.33 -42.55 62.07
C LEU A 157 63.09 -43.26 60.73
N GLU A 158 61.83 -43.48 60.37
CA GLU A 158 61.43 -44.08 59.10
C GLU A 158 60.83 -43.01 58.18
N ILE A 159 61.29 -42.92 56.93
CA ILE A 159 60.77 -41.95 55.96
C ILE A 159 59.32 -42.25 55.59
N ASN A 160 58.48 -41.22 55.52
CA ASN A 160 57.07 -41.34 55.14
C ASN A 160 56.92 -41.30 53.63
N GLN A 161 55.93 -42.02 53.11
CA GLN A 161 55.47 -41.89 51.73
C GLN A 161 54.25 -40.99 51.66
N TYR A 162 54.20 -40.18 50.61
CA TYR A 162 53.04 -39.34 50.29
C TYR A 162 52.52 -39.68 48.88
N THR A 163 51.34 -39.20 48.54
CA THR A 163 50.72 -39.42 47.22
C THR A 163 50.26 -38.11 46.58
N ILE A 164 50.66 -37.88 45.33
CA ILE A 164 50.10 -36.85 44.44
C ILE A 164 49.05 -37.53 43.56
N SER A 165 47.80 -37.10 43.69
CA SER A 165 46.69 -37.58 42.86
C SER A 165 46.39 -36.59 41.73
N PHE A 166 45.94 -37.10 40.58
CA PHE A 166 45.70 -36.27 39.40
C PHE A 166 44.22 -36.27 39.00
N ASN A 167 43.60 -35.09 39.03
CA ASN A 167 42.31 -34.87 38.41
C ASN A 167 42.52 -34.21 37.03
N SER A 168 42.35 -35.00 35.96
CA SER A 168 42.53 -34.53 34.59
C SER A 168 41.42 -33.60 34.09
N ASN A 169 40.36 -33.34 34.88
CA ASN A 169 39.22 -32.48 34.49
C ASN A 169 38.65 -32.82 33.09
N GLY A 170 38.46 -34.13 32.86
CA GLY A 170 37.92 -34.68 31.60
C GLY A 170 38.95 -34.94 30.50
N GLY A 171 40.25 -34.83 30.79
CA GLY A 171 41.31 -35.38 29.93
C GLY A 171 41.60 -36.86 30.20
N SER A 172 42.57 -37.42 29.48
CA SER A 172 43.05 -38.79 29.70
C SER A 172 43.51 -39.03 31.14
N ASN A 173 43.36 -40.27 31.61
CA ASN A 173 43.77 -40.65 32.96
C ASN A 173 45.28 -40.46 33.17
N VAL A 174 45.64 -39.97 34.36
CA VAL A 174 47.03 -39.81 34.81
C VAL A 174 47.18 -40.59 36.11
N THR A 175 48.17 -41.47 36.17
CA THR A 175 48.41 -42.33 37.34
C THR A 175 48.98 -41.53 38.50
N ASN A 176 48.48 -41.78 39.72
CA ASN A 176 48.99 -41.17 40.93
C ASN A 176 50.47 -41.51 41.15
N ILE A 177 51.21 -40.57 41.73
CA ILE A 177 52.62 -40.76 42.10
C ILE A 177 52.71 -40.91 43.61
N THR A 178 53.25 -42.04 44.07
CA THR A 178 53.52 -42.32 45.49
C THR A 178 55.00 -42.59 45.66
N GLN A 179 55.66 -41.77 46.48
CA GLN A 179 57.11 -41.82 46.71
C GLN A 179 57.46 -41.37 48.13
N ASP A 180 58.71 -41.63 48.53
CA ASP A 180 59.27 -41.16 49.80
C ASP A 180 59.33 -39.63 49.85
N PHE A 181 59.14 -39.06 51.04
CA PHE A 181 59.24 -37.62 51.26
C PHE A 181 60.56 -37.01 50.74
N GLY A 182 60.48 -35.90 50.00
CA GLY A 182 61.66 -35.18 49.55
C GLY A 182 62.40 -35.80 48.35
N THR A 183 61.90 -36.88 47.73
CA THR A 183 62.44 -37.38 46.46
C THR A 183 62.02 -36.49 45.29
N VAL A 184 62.80 -36.50 44.21
CA VAL A 184 62.46 -35.76 42.97
C VAL A 184 61.24 -36.38 42.31
N VAL A 185 60.24 -35.55 42.00
CA VAL A 185 59.04 -35.99 41.29
C VAL A 185 59.19 -35.68 39.80
N VAL A 186 59.15 -36.71 38.96
CA VAL A 186 59.10 -36.54 37.50
C VAL A 186 57.67 -36.17 37.10
N GLU A 187 57.52 -35.06 36.38
CA GLU A 187 56.22 -34.64 35.84
C GLU A 187 55.64 -35.75 34.94
N PRO A 188 54.37 -36.17 35.13
CA PRO A 188 53.76 -37.18 34.29
C PRO A 188 53.55 -36.68 32.86
N THR A 189 53.33 -37.61 31.92
CA THR A 189 52.89 -37.25 30.57
C THR A 189 51.63 -36.40 30.63
N LYS A 190 51.64 -35.26 29.91
CA LYS A 190 50.52 -34.34 29.85
C LYS A 190 49.25 -35.09 29.42
N PRO A 191 48.12 -34.94 30.13
CA PRO A 191 46.87 -35.54 29.69
C PRO A 191 46.45 -34.93 28.36
N ILE A 192 45.58 -35.65 27.63
CA ILE A 192 45.01 -35.20 26.36
C ILE A 192 43.49 -35.06 26.54
N LYS A 193 42.93 -33.95 26.03
CA LYS A 193 41.49 -33.70 25.97
C LYS A 193 41.17 -33.20 24.56
N ALA A 194 40.35 -33.94 23.82
CA ALA A 194 40.02 -33.60 22.43
C ALA A 194 39.46 -32.17 22.35
N GLY A 195 40.06 -31.33 21.50
CA GLY A 195 39.65 -29.94 21.31
C GLY A 195 40.07 -28.93 22.38
N TYR A 196 40.94 -29.32 23.31
CA TYR A 196 41.49 -28.42 24.32
C TYR A 196 43.02 -28.51 24.38
N THR A 197 43.65 -27.38 24.69
CA THR A 197 45.07 -27.25 24.97
C THR A 197 45.34 -27.34 26.48
N PHE A 198 46.25 -28.22 26.88
CA PHE A 198 46.66 -28.37 28.28
C PHE A 198 47.53 -27.17 28.74
N LYS A 199 47.08 -26.46 29.77
CA LYS A 199 47.75 -25.25 30.28
C LYS A 199 48.57 -25.47 31.56
N GLY A 200 48.53 -26.66 32.14
CA GLY A 200 49.31 -27.01 33.32
C GLY A 200 48.48 -27.62 34.44
N TRP A 201 49.17 -28.01 35.51
CA TRP A 201 48.61 -28.54 36.75
C TRP A 201 48.47 -27.43 37.79
N PHE A 202 47.42 -27.50 38.61
CA PHE A 202 47.14 -26.53 39.68
C PHE A 202 46.88 -27.27 40.99
N SER A 203 47.29 -26.69 42.12
CA SER A 203 47.09 -27.27 43.46
C SER A 203 45.67 -27.09 44.00
N ASP A 204 44.84 -26.27 43.33
CA ASP A 204 43.45 -26.01 43.69
C ASP A 204 42.49 -26.19 42.51
N PRO A 205 41.23 -26.64 42.75
CA PRO A 205 40.21 -26.79 41.70
C PRO A 205 39.86 -25.49 40.97
N GLN A 206 40.10 -24.34 41.59
CA GLN A 206 39.80 -23.01 41.06
C GLN A 206 40.94 -22.45 40.19
N PHE A 207 42.04 -23.18 40.04
CA PHE A 207 43.20 -22.82 39.22
C PHE A 207 43.90 -21.52 39.61
N ASN A 208 43.93 -21.19 40.90
CA ASN A 208 44.61 -19.99 41.41
C ASN A 208 46.11 -20.18 41.57
N GLN A 209 46.57 -21.41 41.83
CA GLN A 209 47.96 -21.71 42.11
C GLN A 209 48.49 -22.84 41.22
N GLY A 210 49.40 -22.50 40.31
CA GLY A 210 50.10 -23.49 39.48
C GLY A 210 50.96 -24.42 40.33
N TYR A 211 50.99 -25.70 39.97
CA TYR A 211 51.76 -26.73 40.64
C TYR A 211 52.94 -27.17 39.78
N ASN A 212 54.14 -27.12 40.35
CA ASN A 212 55.38 -27.53 39.69
C ASN A 212 55.96 -28.77 40.39
N PHE A 213 56.35 -29.78 39.61
CA PHE A 213 56.95 -31.00 40.13
C PHE A 213 58.43 -30.75 40.41
N ILE A 214 58.78 -30.65 41.69
CA ILE A 214 60.18 -30.52 42.13
C ILE A 214 60.51 -31.66 43.08
N LEU A 215 59.98 -31.61 44.31
CA LEU A 215 60.16 -32.62 45.36
C LEU A 215 58.82 -33.12 45.88
N MET A 216 58.82 -34.33 46.42
CA MET A 216 57.64 -34.92 47.04
C MET A 216 57.25 -34.16 48.33
N PRO A 217 56.04 -33.61 48.42
CA PRO A 217 55.61 -32.78 49.56
C PRO A 217 55.40 -33.61 50.84
N ALA A 218 55.30 -32.93 51.99
CA ALA A 218 55.08 -33.56 53.30
C ALA A 218 53.61 -33.92 53.60
N ASN A 219 52.76 -34.04 52.58
CA ASN A 219 51.35 -34.38 52.68
C ASN A 219 50.82 -34.95 51.36
N ASN A 220 49.72 -35.69 51.42
CA ASN A 220 48.98 -36.08 50.22
C ASN A 220 48.26 -34.86 49.64
N LEU A 221 48.22 -34.73 48.31
CA LEU A 221 47.48 -33.67 47.62
C LEU A 221 46.91 -34.15 46.28
N THR A 222 45.93 -33.41 45.76
CA THR A 222 45.38 -33.62 44.41
C THR A 222 45.69 -32.40 43.55
N VAL A 223 46.19 -32.60 42.33
CA VAL A 223 46.40 -31.55 41.34
C VAL A 223 45.36 -31.63 40.22
N TYR A 224 45.00 -30.47 39.66
CA TYR A 224 43.91 -30.30 38.70
C TYR A 224 44.44 -29.79 37.36
N ALA A 225 44.09 -30.45 36.26
CA ALA A 225 44.46 -30.04 34.92
C ALA A 225 43.64 -28.82 34.46
N LYS A 226 44.32 -27.77 33.98
CA LYS A 226 43.67 -26.62 33.33
C LYS A 226 43.66 -26.78 31.82
N TRP A 227 42.52 -26.49 31.21
CA TRP A 227 42.28 -26.61 29.77
C TRP A 227 41.87 -25.27 29.18
N GLU A 228 42.42 -24.94 28.02
CA GLU A 228 41.94 -23.85 27.16
C GLU A 228 41.29 -24.48 25.93
N ILE A 229 40.07 -24.06 25.59
CA ILE A 229 39.37 -24.59 24.41
C ILE A 229 40.07 -24.11 23.13
N ASN A 230 40.23 -25.00 22.15
CA ASN A 230 40.86 -24.67 20.87
C ASN A 230 39.91 -23.83 20.01
N GLN A 231 40.48 -22.95 19.20
CA GLN A 231 39.75 -22.15 18.21
C GLN A 231 40.13 -22.58 16.79
N TYR A 232 39.15 -22.55 15.90
CA TYR A 232 39.30 -22.91 14.49
C TYR A 232 38.70 -21.82 13.60
N THR A 233 39.27 -21.64 12.42
CA THR A 233 38.87 -20.63 11.46
C THR A 233 38.24 -21.24 10.21
N ILE A 234 37.19 -20.59 9.73
CA ILE A 234 36.61 -20.83 8.41
C ILE A 234 36.98 -19.65 7.52
N SER A 235 37.80 -19.93 6.51
CA SER A 235 38.29 -18.94 5.56
C SER A 235 37.49 -18.98 4.28
N PHE A 236 37.13 -17.80 3.77
CA PHE A 236 36.27 -17.65 2.59
C PHE A 236 37.03 -16.98 1.44
N ASN A 237 37.12 -17.67 0.30
CA ASN A 237 37.58 -17.09 -0.95
C ASN A 237 36.39 -16.96 -1.93
N SER A 238 35.97 -15.73 -2.21
CA SER A 238 34.84 -15.48 -3.11
C SER A 238 35.12 -15.81 -4.57
N ASN A 239 36.38 -15.94 -5.00
CA ASN A 239 36.76 -16.08 -6.42
C ASN A 239 36.15 -15.00 -7.34
N ALA A 240 35.65 -13.89 -6.78
CA ALA A 240 34.94 -12.83 -7.49
C ALA A 240 35.39 -11.43 -7.04
N GLY A 241 36.53 -11.33 -6.34
CA GLY A 241 37.06 -10.07 -5.82
C GLY A 241 36.31 -9.49 -4.61
N ILE A 242 35.26 -10.17 -4.12
CA ILE A 242 34.56 -9.80 -2.88
C ILE A 242 35.40 -10.27 -1.68
N LEU A 243 35.74 -9.34 -0.79
CA LEU A 243 36.38 -9.68 0.48
C LEU A 243 35.32 -10.18 1.47
N ILE A 244 35.50 -11.37 2.01
CA ILE A 244 34.61 -11.96 3.03
C ILE A 244 35.44 -12.19 4.28
N GLN A 245 34.92 -11.76 5.42
CA GLN A 245 35.61 -11.93 6.68
C GLN A 245 35.60 -13.41 7.11
N ASP A 246 36.76 -13.92 7.47
CA ASP A 246 36.92 -15.24 8.08
C ASP A 246 36.15 -15.31 9.41
N ARG A 247 35.53 -16.46 9.67
CA ARG A 247 34.79 -16.71 10.92
C ARG A 247 35.62 -17.58 11.86
N THR A 248 35.57 -17.28 13.16
CA THR A 248 36.30 -18.02 14.20
C THR A 248 35.32 -18.68 15.15
N TYR A 249 35.54 -19.97 15.45
CA TYR A 249 34.68 -20.81 16.28
C TYR A 249 35.49 -21.49 17.38
N GLN A 250 34.90 -21.74 18.54
CA GLN A 250 35.45 -22.67 19.52
C GLN A 250 35.25 -24.12 19.05
N TYR A 251 36.06 -25.04 19.54
CA TYR A 251 35.89 -26.46 19.28
C TYR A 251 34.47 -26.95 19.62
N ASN A 252 33.85 -27.66 18.68
CA ASN A 252 32.47 -28.17 18.73
C ASN A 252 31.36 -27.10 18.70
N ASP A 253 31.68 -25.84 18.46
CA ASP A 253 30.63 -24.87 18.09
C ASP A 253 29.96 -25.32 16.80
N TYR A 254 28.65 -25.07 16.70
CA TYR A 254 27.93 -25.28 15.46
C TYR A 254 28.21 -24.15 14.48
N ILE A 255 28.43 -24.53 13.22
CA ILE A 255 28.62 -23.54 12.16
C ILE A 255 27.33 -22.75 11.92
N GLU A 256 27.47 -21.44 11.80
CA GLU A 256 26.36 -20.59 11.36
C GLU A 256 26.10 -20.75 9.86
N ALA A 257 24.94 -20.31 9.39
CA ALA A 257 24.62 -20.30 7.97
C ALA A 257 25.73 -19.61 7.16
N LEU A 258 26.19 -20.27 6.10
CA LEU A 258 27.23 -19.74 5.23
C LEU A 258 26.71 -18.50 4.48
N PRO A 259 27.57 -17.51 4.21
CA PRO A 259 27.15 -16.32 3.46
C PRO A 259 26.70 -16.73 2.06
N ILE A 260 25.50 -16.28 1.66
CA ILE A 260 25.05 -16.36 0.28
C ILE A 260 25.57 -15.11 -0.41
N LEU A 261 26.27 -15.30 -1.52
CA LEU A 261 26.84 -14.20 -2.28
C LEU A 261 25.96 -13.87 -3.48
N ASP A 262 25.89 -12.59 -3.80
CA ASP A 262 25.23 -12.07 -4.99
C ASP A 262 26.26 -11.24 -5.78
N VAL A 263 26.64 -11.73 -6.95
CA VAL A 263 27.55 -11.06 -7.88
C VAL A 263 26.77 -10.83 -9.16
N TYR A 264 26.64 -9.56 -9.54
CA TYR A 264 25.95 -9.17 -10.76
C TYR A 264 26.38 -10.02 -11.96
N GLY A 265 25.40 -10.65 -12.63
CA GLY A 265 25.59 -11.50 -13.80
C GLY A 265 26.08 -12.93 -13.55
N ASN A 266 26.29 -13.36 -12.31
CA ASN A 266 26.74 -14.73 -11.99
C ASN A 266 25.84 -15.40 -10.93
N GLU A 267 25.52 -16.67 -11.14
CA GLU A 267 24.78 -17.50 -10.19
C GLU A 267 25.75 -18.13 -9.18
N PHE A 268 25.53 -17.89 -7.88
CA PHE A 268 26.30 -18.50 -6.80
C PHE A 268 25.90 -19.97 -6.59
N LEU A 269 26.79 -20.90 -6.94
CA LEU A 269 26.53 -22.35 -6.83
C LEU A 269 26.76 -22.90 -5.40
N GLY A 270 27.35 -22.08 -4.52
CA GLY A 270 27.68 -22.43 -3.15
C GLY A 270 29.18 -22.43 -2.86
N TRP A 271 29.49 -22.85 -1.63
CA TRP A 271 30.85 -22.98 -1.11
C TRP A 271 31.41 -24.37 -1.34
N TYR A 272 32.68 -24.46 -1.70
CA TYR A 272 33.37 -25.71 -2.01
C TYR A 272 34.68 -25.83 -1.23
N THR A 273 35.02 -27.04 -0.82
CA THR A 273 36.32 -27.34 -0.20
C THR A 273 37.45 -27.31 -1.24
N PRO A 274 38.74 -27.33 -0.84
CA PRO A 274 39.86 -27.39 -1.77
C PRO A 274 39.84 -28.64 -2.68
N ASP A 275 39.23 -29.73 -2.21
CA ASP A 275 39.00 -30.97 -2.96
C ASP A 275 37.81 -30.90 -3.94
N ASN A 276 37.27 -29.69 -4.14
CA ASN A 276 36.19 -29.42 -5.10
C ASN A 276 34.83 -30.04 -4.74
N ILE A 277 34.62 -30.38 -3.46
CA ILE A 277 33.38 -30.94 -2.92
C ILE A 277 32.49 -29.81 -2.40
N ARG A 278 31.19 -29.84 -2.71
CA ARG A 278 30.23 -28.84 -2.23
C ARG A 278 30.08 -28.98 -0.71
N PHE A 279 30.29 -27.89 0.01
CA PHE A 279 30.14 -27.84 1.45
C PHE A 279 28.73 -27.34 1.78
N GLU A 280 27.88 -28.24 2.25
CA GLU A 280 26.48 -27.95 2.59
C GLU A 280 26.30 -28.02 4.11
N VAL A 281 25.66 -26.99 4.67
CA VAL A 281 25.19 -26.97 6.06
C VAL A 281 23.67 -27.09 5.98
N LEU A 282 23.14 -28.27 6.27
CA LEU A 282 21.70 -28.57 6.13
C LEU A 282 20.85 -27.76 7.12
N ASP A 283 21.40 -27.52 8.31
CA ASP A 283 20.89 -26.56 9.29
C ASP A 283 22.04 -26.09 10.22
N ASN A 284 21.82 -24.99 10.93
CA ASN A 284 22.79 -24.38 11.87
C ASN A 284 23.09 -25.22 13.13
N HIS A 285 22.61 -26.46 13.20
CA HIS A 285 22.90 -27.43 14.26
C HIS A 285 23.46 -28.75 13.71
N SER A 286 23.73 -28.84 12.40
CA SER A 286 24.09 -30.10 11.75
C SER A 286 25.59 -30.36 11.67
N TYR A 287 26.42 -29.30 11.78
CA TYR A 287 27.85 -29.41 11.59
C TYR A 287 28.65 -28.70 12.70
N GLN A 288 29.47 -29.47 13.41
CA GLN A 288 30.34 -29.00 14.48
C GLN A 288 31.75 -28.73 13.97
N ILE A 289 32.35 -27.61 14.38
CA ILE A 289 33.70 -27.23 13.97
C ILE A 289 34.76 -27.95 14.81
N THR A 290 35.54 -28.81 14.16
CA THR A 290 36.63 -29.58 14.79
C THR A 290 38.01 -29.30 14.21
N SER A 291 38.10 -28.56 13.10
CA SER A 291 39.32 -28.19 12.39
C SER A 291 39.12 -26.91 11.58
N ASN A 292 40.20 -26.30 11.09
CA ASN A 292 40.10 -25.20 10.13
C ASN A 292 39.47 -25.69 8.83
N ILE A 293 38.68 -24.83 8.17
CA ILE A 293 38.03 -25.10 6.90
C ILE A 293 38.34 -23.96 5.94
N SER A 294 38.73 -24.29 4.71
CA SER A 294 38.89 -23.31 3.64
C SER A 294 37.80 -23.53 2.59
N LEU A 295 37.02 -22.49 2.30
CA LEU A 295 35.90 -22.56 1.37
C LEU A 295 36.12 -21.57 0.22
N SER A 296 35.91 -22.07 -1.00
CA SER A 296 35.96 -21.29 -2.24
C SER A 296 34.58 -21.25 -2.87
N ALA A 297 34.10 -20.07 -3.23
CA ALA A 297 32.85 -19.90 -3.95
C ALA A 297 32.97 -20.44 -5.37
N LYS A 298 31.93 -21.12 -5.86
CA LYS A 298 31.77 -21.41 -7.28
C LYS A 298 30.64 -20.63 -7.88
N TRP A 299 30.83 -20.28 -9.14
CA TRP A 299 29.93 -19.46 -9.92
C TRP A 299 29.56 -20.17 -11.19
N LYS A 300 28.31 -20.01 -11.61
CA LYS A 300 27.87 -20.31 -12.96
C LYS A 300 27.58 -18.98 -13.63
N THR A 301 28.23 -18.75 -14.77
CA THR A 301 27.99 -17.54 -15.56
C THR A 301 26.52 -17.50 -15.97
N GLY A 302 25.84 -16.38 -15.67
CA GLY A 302 24.44 -16.20 -16.08
C GLY A 302 24.33 -16.11 -17.59
N VAL A 303 23.22 -16.60 -18.14
CA VAL A 303 22.85 -16.41 -19.54
C VAL A 303 21.68 -15.45 -19.55
N PHE A 304 21.81 -14.36 -20.30
CA PHE A 304 20.83 -13.28 -20.34
C PHE A 304 20.31 -13.09 -21.76
N THR A 305 19.23 -12.32 -21.88
CA THR A 305 18.59 -12.01 -23.15
C THR A 305 18.44 -10.50 -23.31
N ILE A 306 18.96 -9.95 -24.41
CA ILE A 306 18.60 -8.61 -24.88
C ILE A 306 17.49 -8.79 -25.90
N SER A 307 16.29 -8.33 -25.55
CA SER A 307 15.10 -8.33 -26.40
C SER A 307 14.87 -6.95 -26.98
N PHE A 308 14.19 -6.92 -28.14
CA PHE A 308 14.01 -5.70 -28.91
C PHE A 308 12.54 -5.44 -29.18
N ASN A 309 12.06 -4.28 -28.75
CA ASN A 309 10.84 -3.67 -29.25
C ASN A 309 11.21 -2.66 -30.34
N SER A 310 10.97 -3.03 -31.60
CA SER A 310 11.28 -2.19 -32.75
C SER A 310 10.37 -0.96 -32.87
N ASN A 311 9.38 -0.75 -32.00
CA ASN A 311 8.43 0.37 -32.04
C ASN A 311 7.81 0.57 -33.44
N GLY A 312 7.36 -0.54 -34.04
CA GLY A 312 6.74 -0.58 -35.36
C GLY A 312 7.70 -0.69 -36.56
N GLY A 313 9.01 -0.89 -36.32
CA GLY A 313 9.96 -1.33 -37.36
C GLY A 313 9.97 -2.84 -37.58
N THR A 314 10.82 -3.32 -38.48
CA THR A 314 11.07 -4.76 -38.69
C THR A 314 11.50 -5.45 -37.41
N ALA A 315 11.10 -6.71 -37.23
CA ALA A 315 11.48 -7.51 -36.07
C ALA A 315 13.00 -7.67 -35.99
N VAL A 316 13.53 -7.63 -34.77
CA VAL A 316 14.94 -7.85 -34.46
C VAL A 316 15.01 -9.03 -33.51
N GLU A 317 15.79 -10.04 -33.88
CA GLU A 317 15.95 -11.24 -33.05
C GLU A 317 16.64 -10.88 -31.74
N SER A 318 16.17 -11.47 -30.63
CA SER A 318 16.80 -11.29 -29.33
C SER A 318 18.22 -11.87 -29.34
N ILE A 319 19.12 -11.18 -28.65
CA ILE A 319 20.50 -11.66 -28.45
C ILE A 319 20.53 -12.41 -27.12
N VAL A 320 20.98 -13.67 -27.15
CA VAL A 320 21.17 -14.49 -25.96
C VAL A 320 22.65 -14.78 -25.79
N GLY A 321 23.20 -14.56 -24.60
CA GLY A 321 24.62 -14.73 -24.35
C GLY A 321 24.96 -14.84 -22.87
N GLU A 322 26.14 -15.41 -22.59
CA GLU A 322 26.70 -15.44 -21.25
C GLU A 322 27.08 -14.02 -20.78
N PHE A 323 26.97 -13.75 -19.49
CA PHE A 323 27.37 -12.49 -18.88
C PHE A 323 28.77 -12.06 -19.30
N ASN A 324 28.94 -10.76 -19.54
CA ASN A 324 30.23 -10.13 -19.83
C ASN A 324 30.92 -10.60 -21.12
N VAL A 325 30.28 -11.43 -21.97
CA VAL A 325 30.77 -11.68 -23.34
C VAL A 325 30.55 -10.46 -24.22
N VAL A 326 31.38 -10.28 -25.24
CA VAL A 326 31.21 -9.19 -26.21
C VAL A 326 29.92 -9.42 -26.99
N VAL A 327 29.06 -8.40 -27.03
CA VAL A 327 27.80 -8.44 -27.79
C VAL A 327 28.02 -7.75 -29.12
N MET A 328 27.70 -8.44 -30.21
CA MET A 328 27.64 -7.82 -31.54
C MET A 328 26.34 -7.05 -31.66
N GLU A 329 26.42 -5.78 -32.03
CA GLU A 329 25.24 -4.96 -32.32
C GLU A 329 24.40 -5.62 -33.43
N PRO A 330 23.07 -5.76 -33.24
CA PRO A 330 22.21 -6.36 -34.25
C PRO A 330 22.11 -5.44 -35.48
N ALA A 331 21.63 -6.00 -36.60
CA ALA A 331 21.30 -5.17 -37.76
C ALA A 331 20.22 -4.14 -37.37
N ASN A 332 20.41 -2.89 -37.80
CA ASN A 332 19.44 -1.83 -37.54
C ASN A 332 18.08 -2.24 -38.12
N PRO A 333 16.99 -2.16 -37.33
CA PRO A 333 15.66 -2.37 -37.88
C PRO A 333 15.36 -1.30 -38.92
N THR A 334 14.41 -1.60 -39.81
CA THR A 334 13.88 -0.64 -40.77
C THR A 334 12.42 -0.32 -40.44
N LYS A 335 12.03 0.95 -40.57
CA LYS A 335 10.64 1.40 -40.43
C LYS A 335 10.36 2.33 -41.60
N ASP A 336 9.37 2.00 -42.43
CA ASP A 336 9.05 2.78 -43.63
C ASP A 336 8.88 4.26 -43.29
N LYS A 337 9.56 5.15 -44.03
CA LYS A 337 9.61 6.63 -43.82
C LYS A 337 10.39 7.13 -42.59
N TYR A 338 11.02 6.28 -41.79
CA TYR A 338 11.80 6.68 -40.61
C TYR A 338 13.27 6.24 -40.69
N GLN A 339 14.15 7.05 -40.12
CA GLN A 339 15.54 6.73 -39.84
C GLN A 339 15.66 6.21 -38.41
N PHE A 340 16.37 5.09 -38.24
CA PHE A 340 16.70 4.55 -36.94
C PHE A 340 17.77 5.42 -36.25
N LEU A 341 17.52 5.83 -35.00
CA LEU A 341 18.41 6.68 -34.20
C LEU A 341 19.20 5.92 -33.13
N GLY A 342 18.82 4.67 -32.84
CA GLY A 342 19.45 3.86 -31.81
C GLY A 342 18.45 3.15 -30.89
N TRP A 343 18.98 2.34 -30.00
CA TRP A 343 18.23 1.61 -28.98
C TRP A 343 18.24 2.37 -27.65
N PHE A 344 17.15 2.28 -26.90
CA PHE A 344 16.96 2.94 -25.61
C PHE A 344 16.47 1.92 -24.58
N LYS A 345 16.82 2.12 -23.30
CA LYS A 345 16.46 1.19 -22.22
C LYS A 345 15.02 1.36 -21.72
N ASP A 346 14.42 2.51 -22.03
CA ASP A 346 13.11 2.93 -21.55
C ASP A 346 12.15 3.25 -22.70
N GLU A 347 10.85 3.06 -22.45
CA GLU A 347 9.78 3.32 -23.43
C GLU A 347 9.65 4.82 -23.77
N ASP A 348 10.05 5.71 -22.85
CA ASP A 348 10.08 7.17 -23.04
C ASP A 348 11.28 7.65 -23.90
N LEU A 349 12.18 6.73 -24.29
CA LEU A 349 13.32 6.96 -25.18
C LEU A 349 14.30 8.04 -24.66
N THR A 350 14.58 8.02 -23.37
CA THR A 350 15.42 8.98 -22.66
C THR A 350 16.84 8.48 -22.39
N GLU A 351 17.02 7.17 -22.15
CA GLU A 351 18.31 6.54 -21.85
C GLU A 351 18.82 5.70 -23.02
N SER A 352 19.75 6.26 -23.79
CA SER A 352 20.37 5.56 -24.93
C SER A 352 21.17 4.33 -24.47
N TYR A 353 21.04 3.23 -25.22
CA TYR A 353 21.77 2.00 -25.02
C TYR A 353 22.87 1.84 -26.07
N SER A 354 24.07 1.48 -25.63
CA SER A 354 25.21 1.18 -26.49
C SER A 354 25.70 -0.24 -26.24
N PHE A 355 25.80 -1.05 -27.30
CA PHE A 355 26.30 -2.42 -27.19
C PHE A 355 27.77 -2.42 -26.82
N SER A 356 28.12 -3.25 -25.84
CA SER A 356 29.49 -3.50 -25.45
C SER A 356 29.66 -4.95 -25.03
N ARG A 357 29.18 -5.28 -23.83
CA ARG A 357 29.17 -6.62 -23.27
C ARG A 357 27.79 -6.98 -22.75
N MET A 358 27.52 -8.27 -22.68
CA MET A 358 26.25 -8.78 -22.20
C MET A 358 26.02 -8.38 -20.75
N THR A 359 24.84 -7.82 -20.49
CA THR A 359 24.41 -7.36 -19.17
C THR A 359 24.22 -8.54 -18.22
N GLY A 360 24.18 -8.25 -16.92
CA GLY A 360 23.95 -9.25 -15.87
C GLY A 360 22.47 -9.50 -15.58
N GLU A 361 21.59 -9.08 -16.50
CA GLU A 361 20.14 -9.19 -16.44
C GLU A 361 19.55 -9.14 -17.84
N ASP A 362 18.31 -9.60 -17.99
CA ASP A 362 17.55 -9.48 -19.23
C ASP A 362 17.16 -8.02 -19.47
N VAL A 363 17.35 -7.53 -20.69
CA VAL A 363 17.09 -6.14 -21.07
C VAL A 363 16.12 -6.09 -22.23
N LEU A 364 15.10 -5.24 -22.15
CA LEU A 364 14.24 -4.90 -23.27
C LEU A 364 14.63 -3.52 -23.80
N LEU A 365 14.99 -3.46 -25.07
CA LEU A 365 15.40 -2.23 -25.75
C LEU A 365 14.33 -1.73 -26.70
N TYR A 366 14.16 -0.41 -26.75
CA TYR A 366 13.17 0.29 -27.56
C TYR A 366 13.84 1.06 -28.69
N ALA A 367 13.41 0.84 -29.92
CA ALA A 367 13.96 1.55 -31.07
C ALA A 367 13.45 3.01 -31.07
N LYS A 368 14.39 3.96 -31.21
CA LYS A 368 14.07 5.36 -31.46
C LYS A 368 14.14 5.66 -32.94
N TRP A 369 13.15 6.40 -33.42
CA TRP A 369 12.96 6.71 -34.83
C TRP A 369 12.88 8.20 -35.04
N ASN A 370 13.42 8.68 -36.15
CA ASN A 370 13.16 10.03 -36.64
C ASN A 370 12.48 9.94 -38.00
N ARG A 371 11.37 10.63 -38.19
CA ARG A 371 10.71 10.63 -39.50
C ARG A 371 11.56 11.37 -40.52
N VAL A 372 11.79 10.75 -41.67
CA VAL A 372 12.60 11.33 -42.77
C VAL A 372 11.82 11.56 -44.05
N SER A 373 10.59 11.03 -44.17
CA SER A 373 9.68 11.40 -45.26
C SER A 373 8.66 12.44 -44.82
N PRO A 374 8.25 13.38 -45.70
CA PRO A 374 7.23 14.38 -45.38
C PRO A 374 5.92 13.79 -44.84
N ILE A 375 5.20 14.54 -44.01
CA ILE A 375 3.90 14.19 -43.43
C ILE A 375 2.79 14.67 -44.36
N THR A 376 1.84 13.81 -44.68
CA THR A 376 0.61 14.21 -45.37
C THR A 376 -0.52 14.40 -44.38
N LEU A 377 -1.14 15.58 -44.39
CA LEU A 377 -2.40 15.88 -43.74
C LEU A 377 -3.51 15.83 -44.79
N THR A 378 -4.38 14.81 -44.70
CA THR A 378 -5.50 14.62 -45.62
C THR A 378 -6.78 15.16 -45.00
N TYR A 379 -7.41 16.11 -45.68
CA TYR A 379 -8.66 16.74 -45.30
C TYR A 379 -9.84 16.07 -46.00
N ILE A 380 -10.59 15.27 -45.24
CA ILE A 380 -11.86 14.68 -45.64
C ILE A 380 -12.98 15.67 -45.36
N ARG A 381 -13.40 16.38 -46.40
CA ARG A 381 -14.25 17.57 -46.26
C ARG A 381 -15.70 17.29 -45.91
N ASN A 382 -16.20 16.04 -46.04
CA ASN A 382 -17.60 15.66 -45.76
C ASN A 382 -18.66 16.60 -46.39
N ASP A 383 -18.30 17.28 -47.48
CA ASP A 383 -19.12 18.26 -48.20
C ASP A 383 -19.38 17.84 -49.66
N GLY A 384 -18.93 16.64 -50.05
CA GLY A 384 -19.03 16.13 -51.42
C GLY A 384 -17.98 16.67 -52.39
N LYS A 385 -17.10 17.58 -51.95
CA LYS A 385 -15.97 18.06 -52.75
C LYS A 385 -14.77 17.11 -52.63
N PRO A 386 -13.81 17.15 -53.58
CA PRO A 386 -12.58 16.38 -53.48
C PRO A 386 -11.83 16.66 -52.18
N ASN A 387 -11.26 15.62 -51.59
CA ASN A 387 -10.39 15.74 -50.43
C ASN A 387 -9.12 16.52 -50.81
N GLU A 388 -8.58 17.23 -49.83
CA GLU A 388 -7.36 18.02 -50.01
C GLU A 388 -6.21 17.38 -49.23
N ILE A 389 -4.99 17.43 -49.76
CA ILE A 389 -3.81 16.86 -49.11
C ILE A 389 -2.77 17.97 -49.02
N VAL A 390 -2.34 18.27 -47.79
CA VAL A 390 -1.25 19.20 -47.51
C VAL A 390 -0.04 18.40 -47.02
N THR A 391 1.13 18.72 -47.56
CA THR A 391 2.38 18.05 -47.20
C THR A 391 3.25 18.96 -46.35
N TYR A 392 3.66 18.47 -45.19
CA TYR A 392 4.58 19.15 -44.27
C TYR A 392 5.96 18.48 -44.29
N GLN A 393 7.02 19.29 -44.25
CA GLN A 393 8.38 18.79 -44.11
C GLN A 393 8.61 18.28 -42.67
N THR A 394 9.53 17.33 -42.51
CA THR A 394 9.77 16.66 -41.22
C THR A 394 10.31 17.60 -40.14
N ASN A 395 10.96 18.71 -40.51
CA ASN A 395 11.38 19.76 -39.57
C ASN A 395 10.21 20.58 -38.98
N GLN A 396 8.99 20.38 -39.46
CA GLN A 396 7.77 21.02 -38.96
C GLN A 396 7.02 20.14 -37.95
N ILE A 397 7.48 18.91 -37.67
CA ILE A 397 6.86 18.06 -36.64
C ILE A 397 6.81 18.83 -35.31
N GLY A 398 5.65 18.81 -34.67
CA GLY A 398 5.38 19.55 -33.44
C GLY A 398 4.98 21.02 -33.64
N SER A 399 5.05 21.58 -34.85
CA SER A 399 4.51 22.93 -35.11
C SER A 399 2.99 22.94 -35.04
N GLU A 400 2.39 24.09 -34.70
CA GLU A 400 0.94 24.27 -34.73
C GLU A 400 0.38 24.08 -36.15
N ILE A 401 -0.72 23.34 -36.28
CA ILE A 401 -1.39 23.10 -37.57
C ILE A 401 -2.38 24.24 -37.82
N ASN A 402 -2.13 25.02 -38.87
CA ASN A 402 -3.13 25.95 -39.42
C ASN A 402 -4.12 25.15 -40.29
N TYR A 403 -5.21 24.71 -39.69
CA TYR A 403 -6.22 23.93 -40.39
C TYR A 403 -6.91 24.71 -41.50
N LEU A 404 -7.21 24.03 -42.61
CA LEU A 404 -7.93 24.60 -43.73
C LEU A 404 -9.32 25.11 -43.30
N GLU A 405 -9.62 26.38 -43.58
CA GLU A 405 -10.97 26.93 -43.44
C GLU A 405 -11.82 26.53 -44.64
N ILE A 406 -12.99 25.95 -44.38
CA ILE A 406 -13.91 25.47 -45.40
C ILE A 406 -15.33 25.97 -45.17
N ALA A 407 -16.06 26.14 -46.26
CA ALA A 407 -17.46 26.54 -46.25
C ALA A 407 -18.32 25.55 -47.06
N LYS A 408 -19.49 25.22 -46.50
CA LYS A 408 -20.54 24.39 -47.09
C LYS A 408 -21.85 25.12 -46.93
N THR A 409 -22.48 25.50 -48.04
CA THR A 409 -23.73 26.27 -48.05
C THR A 409 -24.78 25.60 -47.17
N GLY A 410 -25.39 26.36 -46.25
CA GLY A 410 -26.43 25.88 -45.35
C GLY A 410 -25.96 24.97 -44.21
N TYR A 411 -24.65 24.88 -43.98
CA TYR A 411 -24.05 24.20 -42.83
C TYR A 411 -23.06 25.12 -42.13
N SER A 412 -22.91 24.95 -40.81
CA SER A 412 -21.85 25.56 -40.01
C SER A 412 -20.70 24.58 -39.87
N PHE A 413 -19.48 25.05 -40.13
CA PHE A 413 -18.26 24.26 -39.93
C PHE A 413 -17.91 24.22 -38.44
N ASN A 414 -17.85 23.03 -37.85
CA ASN A 414 -17.57 22.83 -36.43
C ASN A 414 -16.10 22.44 -36.15
N GLY A 415 -15.25 22.48 -37.17
CA GLY A 415 -13.84 22.09 -37.06
C GLY A 415 -13.53 20.71 -37.62
N TRP A 416 -12.26 20.36 -37.48
CA TRP A 416 -11.67 19.12 -37.96
C TRP A 416 -11.57 18.09 -36.82
N TYR A 417 -11.74 16.81 -37.16
CA TYR A 417 -11.74 15.68 -36.24
C TYR A 417 -10.84 14.57 -36.79
N GLN A 418 -10.21 13.77 -35.94
CA GLN A 418 -9.25 12.72 -36.36
C GLN A 418 -9.93 11.43 -36.82
N ASP A 419 -11.23 11.29 -36.58
CA ASP A 419 -11.98 10.07 -36.81
C ASP A 419 -13.28 10.32 -37.57
N GLU A 420 -13.74 9.30 -38.31
CA GLU A 420 -14.98 9.34 -39.09
C GLU A 420 -16.23 9.52 -38.22
N THR A 421 -16.17 9.13 -36.93
CA THR A 421 -17.30 9.27 -35.99
C THR A 421 -17.39 10.67 -35.38
N LEU A 422 -16.44 11.56 -35.68
CA LEU A 422 -16.40 12.98 -35.30
C LEU A 422 -16.43 13.21 -33.78
N ASN A 423 -15.72 12.36 -33.04
CA ASN A 423 -15.65 12.36 -31.58
C ASN A 423 -14.29 12.83 -31.04
N LEU A 424 -13.23 12.71 -31.82
CA LEU A 424 -11.86 13.09 -31.46
C LEU A 424 -11.46 14.36 -32.22
N PRO A 425 -11.36 15.53 -31.56
CA PRO A 425 -10.97 16.77 -32.24
C PRO A 425 -9.55 16.65 -32.83
N ALA A 426 -9.28 17.36 -33.92
CA ALA A 426 -7.98 17.35 -34.58
C ALA A 426 -6.85 17.84 -33.66
N LEU A 427 -5.62 17.37 -33.91
CA LEU A 427 -4.45 17.69 -33.10
C LEU A 427 -4.07 19.18 -33.25
N ASN A 428 -3.65 19.84 -32.17
CA ASN A 428 -3.16 21.22 -32.32
C ASN A 428 -1.80 21.28 -33.02
N ASN A 429 -0.96 20.25 -32.83
CA ASN A 429 0.41 20.20 -33.33
C ASN A 429 0.59 19.06 -34.33
N LEU A 430 1.48 19.26 -35.30
CA LEU A 430 1.75 18.30 -36.36
C LEU A 430 2.37 17.01 -35.80
N PRO A 431 1.71 15.85 -35.96
CA PRO A 431 2.27 14.57 -35.52
C PRO A 431 3.40 14.10 -36.44
N ASP A 432 4.12 13.08 -36.00
CA ASP A 432 5.16 12.42 -36.78
C ASP A 432 4.61 11.31 -37.69
N TYR A 433 3.30 11.19 -37.90
CA TYR A 433 2.64 10.20 -38.79
C TYR A 433 1.66 10.90 -39.74
N ASP A 434 1.27 10.23 -40.83
CA ASP A 434 0.28 10.78 -41.78
C ASP A 434 -1.09 10.90 -41.10
N LEU A 435 -1.67 12.10 -41.14
CA LEU A 435 -2.89 12.42 -40.41
C LEU A 435 -4.05 12.58 -41.40
N VAL A 436 -5.19 11.97 -41.08
CA VAL A 436 -6.44 12.17 -41.81
C VAL A 436 -7.39 12.89 -40.87
N VAL A 437 -7.99 13.98 -41.35
CA VAL A 437 -8.98 14.75 -40.58
C VAL A 437 -10.29 14.90 -41.33
N TYR A 438 -11.39 14.84 -40.58
CA TYR A 438 -12.76 14.84 -41.06
C TYR A 438 -13.46 16.13 -40.62
N ALA A 439 -14.07 16.81 -41.58
CA ALA A 439 -14.84 18.01 -41.30
C ALA A 439 -16.16 17.65 -40.63
N LYS A 440 -16.48 18.34 -39.52
CA LYS A 440 -17.79 18.26 -38.88
C LYS A 440 -18.67 19.42 -39.32
N TRP A 441 -19.89 19.09 -39.73
CA TRP A 441 -20.88 20.04 -40.22
C TRP A 441 -22.15 19.96 -39.40
N THR A 442 -22.66 21.11 -38.96
CA THR A 442 -24.01 21.23 -38.41
C THR A 442 -24.92 21.85 -39.45
N ILE A 443 -26.03 21.20 -39.77
CA ILE A 443 -27.01 21.76 -40.71
C ILE A 443 -27.66 23.01 -40.09
N ASN A 444 -27.65 24.12 -40.83
CA ASN A 444 -28.19 25.39 -40.35
C ASN A 444 -29.72 25.36 -40.37
N ARG A 445 -30.33 26.18 -39.50
CA ARG A 445 -31.78 26.40 -39.46
C ARG A 445 -32.10 27.78 -39.99
N TYR A 446 -33.15 27.89 -40.78
CA TYR A 446 -33.61 29.13 -41.37
C TYR A 446 -35.11 29.33 -41.10
N THR A 447 -35.60 30.51 -41.44
CA THR A 447 -37.00 30.93 -41.28
C THR A 447 -37.54 31.49 -42.60
N ILE A 448 -38.66 30.95 -43.07
CA ILE A 448 -39.50 31.59 -44.08
C ILE A 448 -40.59 32.34 -43.32
N SER A 449 -40.51 33.67 -43.30
CA SER A 449 -41.52 34.55 -42.72
C SER A 449 -42.61 34.85 -43.73
N LEU A 450 -43.87 34.72 -43.32
CA LEU A 450 -45.05 34.85 -44.18
C LEU A 450 -45.78 36.15 -43.84
N ASN A 451 -45.57 37.17 -44.66
CA ASN A 451 -46.29 38.43 -44.56
C ASN A 451 -47.67 38.27 -45.21
N LEU A 452 -48.71 38.23 -44.38
CA LEU A 452 -50.09 38.00 -44.81
C LEU A 452 -50.77 39.21 -45.47
N ASP A 453 -50.12 40.39 -45.49
CA ASP A 453 -50.64 41.64 -46.07
C ASP A 453 -52.10 41.95 -45.65
N GLY A 454 -52.35 41.86 -44.34
CA GLY A 454 -53.67 42.07 -43.72
C GLY A 454 -54.63 40.86 -43.76
N GLY A 455 -54.16 39.70 -44.21
CA GLY A 455 -54.87 38.42 -44.07
C GLY A 455 -54.59 37.71 -42.73
N VAL A 456 -55.15 36.52 -42.56
CA VAL A 456 -55.02 35.64 -41.39
C VAL A 456 -54.53 34.26 -41.84
N GLY A 457 -53.49 33.72 -41.19
CA GLY A 457 -52.85 32.47 -41.56
C GLY A 457 -51.56 32.19 -40.78
N VAL A 458 -50.75 31.27 -41.29
CA VAL A 458 -49.42 30.94 -40.73
C VAL A 458 -48.45 32.11 -40.95
N LEU A 459 -47.67 32.45 -39.92
CA LEU A 459 -46.74 33.59 -39.94
C LEU A 459 -45.28 33.20 -40.21
N SER A 460 -44.89 31.96 -39.95
CA SER A 460 -43.55 31.48 -40.29
C SER A 460 -43.49 29.97 -40.46
N ILE A 461 -42.51 29.52 -41.24
CA ILE A 461 -42.08 28.13 -41.36
C ILE A 461 -40.60 28.06 -41.00
N ASN A 462 -40.25 27.17 -40.05
CA ASN A 462 -38.87 26.96 -39.60
C ASN A 462 -38.40 25.58 -40.05
N GLY A 463 -37.23 25.51 -40.65
CA GLY A 463 -36.66 24.27 -41.18
C GLY A 463 -35.15 24.26 -41.12
N VAL A 464 -34.56 23.07 -41.21
CA VAL A 464 -33.12 22.95 -41.51
C VAL A 464 -32.91 23.18 -43.00
N TYR A 465 -31.74 23.67 -43.40
CA TYR A 465 -31.38 23.84 -44.81
C TYR A 465 -31.73 22.62 -45.66
N ASP A 466 -32.28 22.84 -46.85
CA ASP A 466 -32.61 21.79 -47.83
C ASP A 466 -33.62 20.73 -47.36
N SER A 467 -34.27 20.94 -46.20
CA SER A 467 -35.46 20.18 -45.82
C SER A 467 -36.64 20.51 -46.75
N ASP A 468 -37.49 19.52 -46.99
CA ASP A 468 -38.72 19.73 -47.76
C ASP A 468 -39.63 20.71 -47.02
N VAL A 469 -40.11 21.72 -47.74
CA VAL A 469 -41.05 22.70 -47.24
C VAL A 469 -42.33 22.58 -48.06
N SER A 470 -43.42 22.17 -47.42
CA SER A 470 -44.75 22.21 -48.02
C SER A 470 -45.35 23.61 -47.94
N GLU A 471 -46.11 24.00 -48.95
CA GLU A 471 -46.91 25.22 -48.91
C GLU A 471 -47.82 25.22 -47.66
N PRO A 472 -47.87 26.32 -46.88
CA PRO A 472 -48.77 26.40 -45.74
C PRO A 472 -50.23 26.45 -46.18
N LEU A 473 -51.15 26.15 -45.26
CA LEU A 473 -52.58 26.31 -45.52
C LEU A 473 -52.86 27.73 -46.05
N GLN A 474 -53.62 27.82 -47.15
CA GLN A 474 -53.90 29.10 -47.81
C GLN A 474 -54.47 30.10 -46.80
N PRO A 475 -53.88 31.31 -46.68
CA PRO A 475 -54.37 32.31 -45.76
C PRO A 475 -55.74 32.82 -46.22
N THR A 476 -56.46 33.48 -45.31
CA THR A 476 -57.77 34.07 -45.61
C THR A 476 -57.74 35.58 -45.43
N LYS A 477 -58.46 36.31 -46.29
CA LYS A 477 -58.68 37.75 -46.17
C LYS A 477 -60.09 38.07 -46.66
N THR A 478 -60.93 38.62 -45.78
CA THR A 478 -62.34 38.89 -46.09
C THR A 478 -62.48 39.70 -47.38
N GLY A 479 -63.33 39.21 -48.29
CA GLY A 479 -63.62 39.86 -49.57
C GLY A 479 -62.47 39.85 -50.57
N HIS A 480 -61.45 38.99 -50.38
CA HIS A 480 -60.33 38.82 -51.30
C HIS A 480 -60.09 37.33 -51.57
N THR A 481 -59.60 37.03 -52.77
CA THR A 481 -59.09 35.71 -53.15
C THR A 481 -57.58 35.70 -53.01
N PHE A 482 -57.04 34.68 -52.34
CA PHE A 482 -55.59 34.47 -52.25
C PHE A 482 -55.07 34.04 -53.62
N ILE A 483 -54.06 34.75 -54.14
CA ILE A 483 -53.49 34.50 -55.46
C ILE A 483 -52.20 33.67 -55.36
N GLY A 484 -51.43 33.85 -54.30
CA GLY A 484 -50.16 33.15 -54.10
C GLY A 484 -49.21 33.90 -53.19
N TRP A 485 -48.10 33.25 -52.88
CA TRP A 485 -46.97 33.81 -52.15
C TRP A 485 -45.95 34.41 -53.10
N TYR A 486 -45.39 35.56 -52.76
CA TYR A 486 -44.43 36.27 -53.60
C TYR A 486 -43.18 36.61 -52.80
N GLN A 487 -41.99 36.51 -53.39
CA GLN A 487 -40.73 36.75 -52.65
C GLN A 487 -40.37 38.24 -52.51
N ASP A 488 -41.06 39.11 -53.24
CA ASP A 488 -40.85 40.56 -53.25
C ASP A 488 -42.08 41.31 -52.74
N ILE A 489 -41.84 42.46 -52.11
CA ILE A 489 -42.90 43.31 -51.54
C ILE A 489 -43.88 43.85 -52.59
N GLU A 490 -43.41 44.02 -53.84
CA GLU A 490 -44.20 44.45 -55.00
C GLU A 490 -45.07 43.32 -55.58
N LYS A 491 -44.90 42.09 -55.08
CA LYS A 491 -45.69 40.89 -55.44
C LYS A 491 -45.64 40.59 -56.93
N THR A 492 -44.43 40.63 -57.49
CA THR A 492 -44.15 40.42 -58.91
C THR A 492 -43.54 39.05 -59.20
N ILE A 493 -42.79 38.47 -58.25
CA ILE A 493 -42.14 37.17 -58.40
C ILE A 493 -42.77 36.14 -57.47
N LEU A 494 -43.41 35.14 -58.06
CA LEU A 494 -44.05 34.04 -57.34
C LEU A 494 -42.99 33.25 -56.54
N TYR A 495 -43.34 32.92 -55.30
CA TYR A 495 -42.54 32.09 -54.42
C TYR A 495 -43.17 30.69 -54.34
N GLU A 496 -42.40 29.70 -54.77
CA GLU A 496 -42.79 28.29 -54.75
C GLU A 496 -42.13 27.59 -53.56
N PHE A 497 -42.93 26.91 -52.73
CA PHE A 497 -42.41 26.14 -51.60
C PHE A 497 -41.85 24.81 -52.12
N ASN A 498 -40.55 24.63 -51.94
CA ASN A 498 -39.86 23.38 -52.29
C ASN A 498 -38.93 22.93 -51.16
N LYS A 499 -37.85 23.69 -50.96
CA LYS A 499 -36.76 23.40 -50.06
C LYS A 499 -36.51 24.61 -49.18
N MET A 500 -36.06 24.34 -47.97
CA MET A 500 -35.67 25.41 -47.07
C MET A 500 -34.44 26.16 -47.62
N PRO A 501 -34.51 27.48 -47.84
CA PRO A 501 -33.40 28.26 -48.39
C PRO A 501 -32.21 28.33 -47.42
N ALA A 502 -31.06 28.80 -47.91
CA ALA A 502 -29.84 28.98 -47.12
C ALA A 502 -29.77 30.33 -46.37
N TYR A 503 -30.91 31.00 -46.20
CA TYR A 503 -31.04 32.29 -45.52
C TYR A 503 -32.50 32.51 -45.12
N ASP A 504 -32.72 33.38 -44.15
CA ASP A 504 -34.08 33.78 -43.76
C ASP A 504 -34.69 34.66 -44.86
N ILE A 505 -35.91 34.33 -45.27
CA ILE A 505 -36.64 35.06 -46.32
C ILE A 505 -38.00 35.50 -45.79
N THR A 506 -38.51 36.62 -46.30
CA THR A 506 -39.90 37.03 -46.10
C THR A 506 -40.64 36.93 -47.43
N VAL A 507 -41.78 36.26 -47.43
CA VAL A 507 -42.67 36.12 -48.58
C VAL A 507 -44.00 36.81 -48.28
N TYR A 508 -44.65 37.33 -49.32
CA TYR A 508 -45.79 38.24 -49.22
C TYR A 508 -47.02 37.62 -49.89
N ALA A 509 -48.13 37.57 -49.17
CA ALA A 509 -49.40 37.12 -49.71
C ALA A 509 -49.94 38.15 -50.72
N LYS A 510 -50.32 37.70 -51.92
CA LYS A 510 -51.04 38.52 -52.89
C LYS A 510 -52.52 38.21 -52.87
N TRP A 511 -53.30 39.28 -52.93
CA TRP A 511 -54.74 39.24 -52.80
C TRP A 511 -55.38 39.90 -54.02
N GLN A 512 -56.32 39.21 -54.65
CA GLN A 512 -57.22 39.81 -55.63
C GLN A 512 -58.50 40.19 -54.89
N ILE A 513 -58.91 41.46 -55.00
CA ILE A 513 -60.18 41.90 -54.43
C ILE A 513 -61.34 41.21 -55.16
N ASN A 514 -62.28 40.66 -54.40
CA ASN A 514 -63.43 39.96 -54.99
C ASN A 514 -64.49 40.98 -55.39
N GLN A 515 -65.20 40.70 -56.47
CA GLN A 515 -66.41 41.42 -56.82
C GLN A 515 -67.61 40.71 -56.24
N PHE A 516 -68.54 41.49 -55.71
CA PHE A 516 -69.82 41.01 -55.22
C PHE A 516 -70.93 41.74 -55.92
N THR A 517 -72.08 41.06 -56.02
CA THR A 517 -73.24 41.52 -56.76
C THR A 517 -74.42 41.67 -55.82
N ILE A 518 -74.97 42.88 -55.82
CA ILE A 518 -76.27 43.17 -55.22
C ILE A 518 -77.31 43.11 -56.33
N ASN A 519 -78.11 42.06 -56.29
CA ASN A 519 -79.24 41.89 -57.19
C ASN A 519 -80.48 42.55 -56.60
N PHE A 520 -81.35 43.05 -57.46
CA PHE A 520 -82.56 43.74 -57.04
C PHE A 520 -83.78 42.98 -57.52
N ASN A 521 -84.47 42.36 -56.58
CA ASN A 521 -85.82 41.89 -56.81
C ASN A 521 -86.79 43.05 -56.59
N SER A 522 -87.23 43.66 -57.69
CA SER A 522 -88.19 44.76 -57.67
C SER A 522 -89.58 44.35 -57.20
N ASN A 523 -89.85 43.09 -56.84
CA ASN A 523 -91.15 42.61 -56.34
C ASN A 523 -92.34 43.11 -57.19
N GLY A 524 -92.23 43.00 -58.51
CA GLY A 524 -93.26 43.42 -59.47
C GLY A 524 -93.09 44.82 -60.07
N GLY A 525 -92.15 45.63 -59.59
CA GLY A 525 -91.81 46.92 -60.20
C GLY A 525 -90.82 46.84 -61.36
N SER A 526 -90.46 48.00 -61.90
CA SER A 526 -89.50 48.14 -62.98
C SER A 526 -88.17 47.48 -62.63
N ALA A 527 -87.51 46.92 -63.64
CA ALA A 527 -86.19 46.32 -63.45
C ALA A 527 -85.20 47.33 -62.87
N VAL A 528 -84.35 46.84 -61.97
CA VAL A 528 -83.24 47.61 -61.39
C VAL A 528 -81.99 46.79 -61.62
N ASP A 529 -81.04 47.40 -62.33
CA ASP A 529 -79.79 46.73 -62.65
C ASP A 529 -79.03 46.37 -61.38
N SER A 530 -78.43 45.18 -61.39
CA SER A 530 -77.58 44.73 -60.31
C SER A 530 -76.37 45.67 -60.14
N ILE A 531 -75.97 45.90 -58.90
CA ILE A 531 -74.71 46.59 -58.61
C ILE A 531 -73.64 45.52 -58.41
N THR A 532 -72.71 45.40 -59.36
CA THR A 532 -71.50 44.59 -59.21
C THR A 532 -70.31 45.51 -59.02
N LYS A 533 -69.60 45.36 -57.91
CA LYS A 533 -68.41 46.15 -57.57
C LYS A 533 -67.44 45.33 -56.73
N ASP A 534 -66.20 45.80 -56.66
CA ASP A 534 -65.21 45.22 -55.77
C ASP A 534 -65.66 45.38 -54.31
N TYR A 535 -65.31 44.40 -53.49
CA TYR A 535 -65.54 44.41 -52.06
C TYR A 535 -65.16 45.73 -51.41
N ASN A 536 -65.98 46.17 -50.46
CA ASN A 536 -65.74 47.37 -49.65
C ASN A 536 -65.64 48.69 -50.45
N THR A 537 -65.90 48.68 -51.77
CA THR A 537 -66.03 49.92 -52.54
C THR A 537 -67.35 50.60 -52.20
N PRO A 538 -67.38 51.95 -52.13
CA PRO A 538 -68.62 52.68 -51.91
C PRO A 538 -69.64 52.38 -53.03
N ILE A 539 -70.87 52.05 -52.61
CA ILE A 539 -71.99 51.81 -53.52
C ILE A 539 -73.03 52.90 -53.37
N THR A 540 -73.58 53.36 -54.48
CA THR A 540 -74.67 54.33 -54.49
C THR A 540 -76.01 53.61 -54.57
N LYS A 541 -77.02 54.18 -53.91
CA LYS A 541 -78.40 53.70 -54.02
C LYS A 541 -78.87 53.85 -55.48
N PRO A 542 -79.43 52.79 -56.13
CA PRO A 542 -79.96 52.91 -57.48
C PRO A 542 -81.20 53.80 -57.52
N ALA A 543 -81.61 54.21 -58.72
CA ALA A 543 -82.90 54.86 -58.90
C ALA A 543 -84.01 53.99 -58.31
N ASN A 544 -85.00 54.62 -57.66
CA ASN A 544 -86.12 53.86 -57.12
C ASN A 544 -86.88 53.19 -58.28
N PRO A 545 -87.20 51.89 -58.21
CA PRO A 545 -88.05 51.27 -59.22
C PRO A 545 -89.44 51.93 -59.22
N THR A 546 -90.16 51.76 -60.31
CA THR A 546 -91.57 52.19 -60.44
C THR A 546 -92.48 50.99 -60.61
N MET A 547 -93.65 50.99 -59.99
CA MET A 547 -94.67 49.97 -60.20
C MET A 547 -95.99 50.71 -60.38
N THR A 548 -96.63 50.54 -61.55
CA THR A 548 -97.90 51.21 -61.85
C THR A 548 -98.87 50.91 -60.73
N GLY A 549 -99.44 51.96 -60.14
CA GLY A 549 -100.37 51.77 -59.05
C GLY A 549 -99.76 51.68 -57.65
N TYR A 550 -98.44 51.78 -57.45
CA TYR A 550 -97.79 51.58 -56.15
C TYR A 550 -96.65 52.57 -55.86
N THR A 551 -96.34 52.79 -54.58
CA THR A 551 -95.25 53.64 -54.09
C THR A 551 -94.10 52.80 -53.52
N PHE A 552 -92.86 53.05 -53.96
CA PHE A 552 -91.65 52.38 -53.47
C PHE A 552 -91.22 52.87 -52.08
N LYS A 553 -90.93 51.96 -51.14
CA LYS A 553 -90.58 52.27 -49.74
C LYS A 553 -89.14 51.93 -49.34
N GLY A 554 -88.38 51.26 -50.20
CA GLY A 554 -86.98 50.92 -49.93
C GLY A 554 -86.63 49.47 -50.25
N TRP A 555 -85.36 49.16 -50.06
CA TRP A 555 -84.76 47.85 -50.29
C TRP A 555 -84.55 47.12 -48.96
N PHE A 556 -84.80 45.82 -48.95
CA PHE A 556 -84.69 44.96 -47.77
C PHE A 556 -83.81 43.74 -48.07
N THR A 557 -83.06 43.23 -47.10
CA THR A 557 -82.16 42.07 -47.31
C THR A 557 -82.85 40.71 -47.24
N ASP A 558 -84.13 40.70 -46.88
CA ASP A 558 -84.94 39.50 -46.72
C ASP A 558 -86.27 39.61 -47.47
N GLU A 559 -86.77 38.48 -47.96
CA GLU A 559 -88.08 38.38 -48.63
C GLU A 559 -89.24 38.80 -47.73
N GLY A 560 -89.11 38.63 -46.41
CA GLY A 560 -90.09 39.06 -45.41
C GLY A 560 -90.19 40.57 -45.22
N LEU A 561 -89.31 41.35 -45.88
CA LEU A 561 -89.26 42.81 -45.83
C LEU A 561 -89.10 43.37 -44.41
N THR A 562 -88.28 42.71 -43.60
CA THR A 562 -88.07 43.05 -42.17
C THR A 562 -86.78 43.83 -41.91
N LYS A 563 -85.73 43.62 -42.71
CA LYS A 563 -84.40 44.23 -42.55
C LYS A 563 -84.12 45.24 -43.65
N ALA A 564 -84.31 46.52 -43.34
CA ALA A 564 -84.01 47.60 -44.27
C ALA A 564 -82.52 47.64 -44.62
N TYR A 565 -82.21 47.73 -45.90
CA TYR A 565 -80.85 47.82 -46.39
C TYR A 565 -80.40 49.28 -46.56
N THR A 566 -79.18 49.58 -46.10
CA THR A 566 -78.54 50.88 -46.28
C THR A 566 -77.30 50.75 -47.16
N PHE A 567 -77.23 51.58 -48.20
CA PHE A 567 -76.11 51.60 -49.13
C PHE A 567 -74.92 52.31 -48.46
N LYS A 568 -73.82 51.58 -48.28
CA LYS A 568 -72.54 52.13 -47.82
C LYS A 568 -71.42 51.61 -48.72
N ASN A 569 -70.95 50.41 -48.42
CA ASN A 569 -69.91 49.74 -49.19
C ASN A 569 -70.42 48.36 -49.64
N MET A 570 -69.84 47.84 -50.72
CA MET A 570 -70.15 46.52 -51.23
C MET A 570 -69.83 45.44 -50.16
N PRO A 571 -70.80 44.62 -49.73
CA PRO A 571 -70.60 43.53 -48.76
C PRO A 571 -69.67 42.45 -49.31
N ALA A 572 -69.22 41.55 -48.43
CA ALA A 572 -68.31 40.44 -48.78
C ALA A 572 -69.04 39.18 -49.32
N TYR A 573 -70.25 39.35 -49.87
CA TYR A 573 -71.06 38.27 -50.42
C TYR A 573 -72.11 38.83 -51.38
N ASP A 574 -72.54 38.00 -52.33
CA ASP A 574 -73.66 38.31 -53.20
C ASP A 574 -74.97 38.29 -52.40
N GLN A 575 -75.82 39.27 -52.63
CA GLN A 575 -77.11 39.33 -51.96
C GLN A 575 -78.21 39.85 -52.88
N VAL A 576 -79.43 39.43 -52.61
CA VAL A 576 -80.63 39.95 -53.27
C VAL A 576 -81.30 40.94 -52.33
N LEU A 577 -81.67 42.09 -52.87
CA LEU A 577 -82.46 43.10 -52.19
C LEU A 577 -83.88 43.09 -52.73
N TYR A 578 -84.85 43.19 -51.83
CA TYR A 578 -86.26 43.08 -52.12
C TYR A 578 -86.94 44.44 -51.98
N ALA A 579 -87.65 44.87 -53.03
CA ALA A 579 -88.39 46.12 -53.03
C ALA A 579 -89.65 46.02 -52.17
N LYS A 580 -89.87 47.01 -51.31
CA LYS A 580 -91.13 47.14 -50.58
C LYS A 580 -92.05 48.13 -51.28
N TRP A 581 -93.29 47.72 -51.52
CA TRP A 581 -94.33 48.51 -52.19
C TRP A 581 -95.52 48.79 -51.30
N GLU A 582 -96.16 49.92 -51.53
CA GLU A 582 -97.44 50.30 -50.92
C GLU A 582 -98.45 50.67 -52.01
N ILE A 583 -99.66 50.12 -51.97
CA ILE A 583 -100.69 50.35 -53.01
C ILE A 583 -101.09 51.84 -53.07
N GLY A 584 -101.08 52.39 -54.27
CA GLY A 584 -101.42 53.76 -54.62
C GLY A 584 -102.93 53.99 -54.69
N THR A 585 -103.32 55.26 -54.57
CA THR A 585 -104.72 55.71 -54.62
C THR A 585 -104.85 56.82 -55.67
N TYR A 586 -105.83 56.68 -56.56
CA TYR A 586 -106.04 57.52 -57.75
C TYR A 586 -107.47 58.04 -57.78
N LYS A 587 -107.72 59.11 -58.56
CA LYS A 587 -109.00 59.83 -58.59
C LYS A 587 -109.68 59.81 -59.94
N ILE A 588 -111.00 59.58 -59.98
CA ILE A 588 -111.86 59.91 -61.13
C ILE A 588 -112.37 61.32 -60.95
N LYS A 589 -112.07 62.17 -61.91
CA LYS A 589 -112.45 63.59 -61.96
C LYS A 589 -113.57 63.79 -62.97
N PHE A 590 -114.59 64.55 -62.57
CA PHE A 590 -115.76 64.75 -63.40
C PHE A 590 -115.76 66.16 -64.01
N VAL A 591 -115.84 66.21 -65.34
CA VAL A 591 -115.90 67.45 -66.13
C VAL A 591 -117.26 67.52 -66.81
N THR A 592 -118.14 68.41 -66.32
CA THR A 592 -119.49 68.56 -66.84
C THR A 592 -119.89 70.02 -66.99
N ALA A 593 -120.75 70.31 -67.98
CA ALA A 593 -121.43 71.60 -68.13
C ALA A 593 -122.72 71.68 -67.29
N GLY A 594 -123.07 70.61 -66.57
CA GLY A 594 -124.09 70.60 -65.51
C GLY A 594 -123.48 70.88 -64.12
N PRO A 595 -124.17 70.53 -63.01
CA PRO A 595 -123.63 70.68 -61.66
C PRO A 595 -122.32 69.90 -61.48
N ALA A 596 -121.34 70.50 -60.78
CA ALA A 596 -120.05 69.87 -60.52
C ALA A 596 -120.17 68.62 -59.63
N ILE A 597 -119.33 67.62 -59.88
CA ILE A 597 -119.30 66.34 -59.16
C ILE A 597 -117.90 66.16 -58.53
N ALA A 598 -117.85 65.75 -57.26
CA ALA A 598 -116.60 65.56 -56.53
C ALA A 598 -115.79 64.38 -57.07
N ASP A 599 -114.47 64.52 -57.06
CA ASP A 599 -113.56 63.44 -57.44
C ASP A 599 -113.73 62.23 -56.52
N ILE A 600 -113.82 61.03 -57.09
CA ILE A 600 -113.89 59.79 -56.31
C ILE A 600 -112.51 59.15 -56.30
N SER A 601 -112.01 58.81 -55.11
CA SER A 601 -110.71 58.16 -54.95
C SER A 601 -110.88 56.65 -54.84
N TYR A 602 -110.10 55.91 -55.62
CA TYR A 602 -110.05 54.47 -55.64
C TYR A 602 -108.59 54.01 -55.47
N LYS A 603 -108.38 52.89 -54.78
CA LYS A 603 -107.08 52.21 -54.87
C LYS A 603 -106.88 51.74 -56.31
N TYR A 604 -105.63 51.60 -56.74
CA TYR A 604 -105.34 50.99 -58.03
C TYR A 604 -106.05 49.63 -58.18
N GLU A 605 -106.64 49.36 -59.35
CA GLU A 605 -107.44 48.16 -59.66
C GLU A 605 -108.70 47.98 -58.79
N ALA A 606 -109.10 48.97 -57.99
CA ALA A 606 -110.39 48.89 -57.32
C ALA A 606 -111.52 49.09 -58.35
N GLU A 607 -112.58 48.29 -58.21
CA GLU A 607 -113.77 48.37 -59.06
C GLU A 607 -114.40 49.77 -58.97
N ILE A 608 -114.69 50.36 -60.13
CA ILE A 608 -115.32 51.67 -60.24
C ILE A 608 -116.82 51.49 -60.17
N ALA A 609 -117.45 52.04 -59.13
CA ALA A 609 -118.90 52.07 -59.04
C ALA A 609 -119.51 52.89 -60.21
N PRO A 610 -120.76 52.58 -60.65
CA PRO A 610 -121.43 53.31 -61.72
C PRO A 610 -121.32 54.83 -61.53
N LEU A 611 -120.84 55.51 -62.57
CA LEU A 611 -120.61 56.94 -62.49
C LEU A 611 -121.93 57.68 -62.29
N PRO A 612 -121.97 58.72 -61.42
CA PRO A 612 -123.17 59.50 -61.17
C PRO A 612 -123.67 60.18 -62.46
N THR A 613 -124.97 60.12 -62.75
CA THR A 613 -125.58 60.85 -63.88
C THR A 613 -125.70 62.35 -63.58
N THR A 614 -125.72 63.18 -64.62
CA THR A 614 -125.87 64.64 -64.49
C THR A 614 -126.93 65.16 -65.47
N THR A 615 -127.45 66.38 -65.25
CA THR A 615 -128.54 66.97 -66.05
C THR A 615 -128.18 68.34 -66.61
N ARG A 616 -128.65 68.65 -67.83
CA ARG A 616 -128.48 69.96 -68.49
C ARG A 616 -129.76 70.34 -69.24
N SER A 617 -130.35 71.49 -68.90
CA SER A 617 -131.63 71.93 -69.49
C SER A 617 -131.52 72.11 -71.01
N GLY A 618 -132.52 71.63 -71.76
CA GLY A 618 -132.57 71.68 -73.24
C GLY A 618 -131.76 70.59 -73.96
N TYR A 619 -131.07 69.72 -73.20
CA TYR A 619 -130.24 68.66 -73.74
C TYR A 619 -130.52 67.33 -73.02
N THR A 620 -130.34 66.22 -73.72
CA THR A 620 -130.37 64.88 -73.14
C THR A 620 -128.94 64.44 -72.78
N PHE A 621 -128.72 63.95 -71.55
CA PHE A 621 -127.42 63.39 -71.15
C PHE A 621 -127.21 62.06 -71.85
N VAL A 622 -126.17 61.98 -72.67
CA VAL A 622 -125.88 60.78 -73.46
C VAL A 622 -125.01 59.82 -72.65
N GLY A 623 -124.07 60.34 -71.85
CA GLY A 623 -123.16 59.54 -71.05
C GLY A 623 -121.90 60.30 -70.64
N TRP A 624 -121.06 59.64 -69.84
CA TRP A 624 -119.69 60.09 -69.58
C TRP A 624 -118.78 59.60 -70.68
N PHE A 625 -117.83 60.44 -71.07
CA PHE A 625 -116.87 60.16 -72.13
C PHE A 625 -115.46 60.39 -71.61
N MET A 626 -114.49 59.62 -72.07
CA MET A 626 -113.09 59.71 -71.65
C MET A 626 -112.34 60.89 -72.28
N ASP A 627 -112.97 61.58 -73.24
CA ASP A 627 -112.39 62.70 -73.97
C ASP A 627 -113.40 63.85 -74.15
N ASN A 628 -112.87 65.06 -74.29
CA ASN A 628 -113.68 66.27 -74.43
C ASN A 628 -114.35 66.46 -75.81
N LYS A 629 -114.06 65.59 -76.79
CA LYS A 629 -114.76 65.54 -78.08
C LYS A 629 -115.92 64.54 -78.07
N TYR A 630 -116.12 63.86 -76.94
CA TYR A 630 -117.19 62.90 -76.71
C TYR A 630 -117.21 61.76 -77.72
N THR A 631 -116.01 61.27 -78.04
CA THR A 631 -115.80 60.20 -79.02
C THR A 631 -115.70 58.82 -78.38
N THR A 632 -115.26 58.75 -77.13
CA THR A 632 -115.06 57.50 -76.38
C THR A 632 -115.93 57.50 -75.12
N GLU A 633 -116.93 56.63 -75.05
CA GLU A 633 -117.74 56.47 -73.82
C GLU A 633 -116.89 55.93 -72.66
N PHE A 634 -117.18 56.39 -71.44
CA PHE A 634 -116.57 55.89 -70.22
C PHE A 634 -116.92 54.42 -70.06
N ASN A 635 -115.91 53.58 -70.10
CA ASN A 635 -116.04 52.14 -70.08
C ASN A 635 -115.05 51.48 -69.10
N LEU A 636 -114.42 52.28 -68.22
CA LEU A 636 -113.52 51.74 -67.22
C LEU A 636 -114.34 51.09 -66.09
N THR A 637 -114.09 49.80 -65.88
CA THR A 637 -114.67 49.04 -64.76
C THR A 637 -113.76 49.01 -63.53
N HIS A 638 -112.47 49.34 -63.69
CA HIS A 638 -111.46 49.35 -62.62
C HIS A 638 -110.60 50.61 -62.70
N MET A 639 -110.15 51.10 -61.54
CA MET A 639 -109.37 52.32 -61.44
C MET A 639 -107.97 52.13 -62.04
N PRO A 640 -107.59 52.89 -63.09
CA PRO A 640 -106.25 52.82 -63.64
C PRO A 640 -105.23 53.47 -62.69
N GLY A 641 -103.95 53.22 -62.94
CA GLY A 641 -102.82 53.72 -62.14
C GLY A 641 -102.53 55.21 -62.31
N GLU A 642 -103.53 56.01 -62.65
CA GLU A 642 -103.47 57.45 -62.81
C GLU A 642 -104.85 58.08 -62.56
N ASN A 643 -104.88 59.40 -62.39
CA ASN A 643 -106.16 60.09 -62.24
C ASN A 643 -106.88 60.17 -63.59
N VAL A 644 -108.12 59.69 -63.66
CA VAL A 644 -108.96 59.72 -64.86
C VAL A 644 -109.81 60.99 -64.86
N SER A 645 -110.00 61.62 -66.02
CA SER A 645 -111.00 62.68 -66.19
C SER A 645 -112.09 62.23 -67.16
N VAL A 646 -113.35 62.42 -66.79
CA VAL A 646 -114.52 62.05 -67.62
C VAL A 646 -115.36 63.26 -67.95
N TYR A 647 -115.94 63.29 -69.16
CA TYR A 647 -116.59 64.42 -69.79
C TYR A 647 -118.05 64.10 -70.15
N ALA A 648 -118.99 64.93 -69.71
CA ALA A 648 -120.43 64.69 -69.98
C ALA A 648 -120.84 65.07 -71.41
N LYS A 649 -121.39 64.14 -72.21
CA LYS A 649 -121.95 64.41 -73.56
C LYS A 649 -123.45 64.74 -73.53
N TRP A 650 -123.87 65.62 -74.43
CA TRP A 650 -125.21 66.18 -74.50
C TRP A 650 -125.74 66.21 -75.93
N GLU A 651 -127.01 65.86 -76.13
CA GLU A 651 -127.71 65.92 -77.44
C GLU A 651 -128.89 66.90 -77.38
N ILE A 652 -129.08 67.73 -78.41
CA ILE A 652 -130.13 68.77 -78.43
C ILE A 652 -131.46 68.23 -78.96
N ASN A 653 -132.59 68.64 -78.37
CA ASN A 653 -133.92 68.10 -78.72
C ASN A 653 -134.57 68.90 -79.90
N GLN A 654 -135.25 68.25 -80.89
CA GLN A 654 -135.91 68.88 -82.09
C GLN A 654 -137.44 68.61 -82.23
N TYR A 655 -138.19 69.48 -82.96
CA TYR A 655 -139.67 69.43 -83.17
C TYR A 655 -140.10 69.99 -84.57
N THR A 656 -141.20 69.51 -85.22
CA THR A 656 -141.61 69.89 -86.63
C THR A 656 -143.09 70.28 -86.81
N ILE A 657 -143.44 71.13 -87.81
CA ILE A 657 -144.79 71.69 -88.11
C ILE A 657 -145.17 71.62 -89.62
N THR A 658 -146.44 71.37 -89.99
CA THR A 658 -146.94 71.22 -91.39
C THR A 658 -148.16 72.09 -91.77
N PHE A 659 -148.30 72.48 -93.05
CA PHE A 659 -149.40 73.31 -93.61
C PHE A 659 -150.11 72.65 -94.82
N ASN A 660 -151.37 73.00 -95.11
CA ASN A 660 -152.25 72.42 -96.14
C ASN A 660 -152.75 73.49 -97.14
N SER A 661 -152.63 73.28 -98.46
CA SER A 661 -152.79 74.32 -99.51
C SER A 661 -154.02 74.24 -100.44
N ASN A 662 -155.03 73.41 -100.15
CA ASN A 662 -156.39 73.48 -100.74
C ASN A 662 -156.48 73.71 -102.28
N GLY A 663 -155.68 72.98 -103.07
CA GLY A 663 -155.86 72.85 -104.52
C GLY A 663 -155.08 73.83 -105.42
N GLY A 664 -154.27 74.73 -104.84
CA GLY A 664 -153.18 75.40 -105.57
C GLY A 664 -151.90 74.55 -105.59
N SER A 665 -150.89 74.93 -106.38
CA SER A 665 -149.59 74.23 -106.41
C SER A 665 -148.94 74.14 -105.01
N SER A 666 -148.25 73.03 -104.77
CA SER A 666 -147.64 72.59 -103.51
C SER A 666 -146.71 73.62 -102.85
N VAL A 667 -146.80 73.73 -101.52
CA VAL A 667 -145.79 74.36 -100.65
C VAL A 667 -145.19 73.25 -99.79
N ASP A 668 -143.88 73.05 -99.88
CA ASP A 668 -143.18 72.05 -99.07
C ASP A 668 -142.99 72.53 -97.61
N SER A 669 -143.04 71.58 -96.68
CA SER A 669 -142.83 71.76 -95.24
C SER A 669 -141.37 72.07 -94.87
N ILE A 670 -141.15 72.82 -93.79
CA ILE A 670 -139.82 73.11 -93.21
C ILE A 670 -139.63 72.34 -91.89
N THR A 671 -138.45 71.75 -91.73
CA THR A 671 -137.97 71.02 -90.54
C THR A 671 -137.28 71.93 -89.55
#